data_AF-A0A971UE13-F1
#
_entry.id   AF-A0A971UE13-F1
#
_cell.length_a   1.000
_cell.length_b   1.000
_cell.length_c   1.000
_cell.angle_alpha   90.00
_cell.angle_beta   90.00
_cell.angle_gamma   90.00
#
_symmetry.space_group_name_H-M   'P 1'
#
loop_
_entity.id
_entity.type
_entity.pdbx_description
1 polymer ?
#
loop_
_entity_poly.entity_id
_entity_poly.type
_entity_poly.pdbx_seq_one_letter_code
_entity_poly.pdbx_strand_id
1 'polypeptide(L)'
;MHRPMTRTVQLGWLLAAFTAFAGAPPACAQPTGPAQADSILPGTELLEWEEADLSGRLMDGAHRFVERKIAEAPAHRAAHWHRDLTSLDAYLASVAENRAHLRAIIGVVDERQPPALERYGDEANPALVAETAAYRVYQVRWPVLEGLWGCGLLVEPAATPRGHIVWVPDAGTTPEQVLGLAAGDSQAAPAALRLAENGLAILLPVTISRAPLATDDPQIKASDQTYREWIYRQAFHMGRHVIGYETQVVLAAVDWLRARHGQSARIGVCGYAEGGLTAFYAAAVDTRINAALVSGYFDARQAVWSEPIYRNVWGLLREFGDAEIAGLVIPRALIIEHAPVPDVTGHKGEWHTPDYARVAAEVQRIETGGLLPQPTLVRSDAGPLSDQAVEAFAAALGLDTLDPLSEERPAERRQSFDPAARHQRLFQEMEDHVQRLVQRSAQVREQTFLLTVMPELAQWKWSTAPSHPTHALDTFLAGVEPFRQRFREEAMGCFDEPLLACRPRTRVVKDTPQWTAYDVVLDVYPELFAWGLLVLPKDIQPGERRPVVVCQHGRDGIPRNLLDANTTGYRNVAAVLAERGFVTFAPHNLYRGEDRYRWLDRKANCVKATLFSFIISSHDQILRWLDAQPFVDGSRIGFYGLSYGGETAVRVPPLLDKYCLSICSGDFNQWTRKVASTSEPFSFMRTIEWEMPYWNLGHTFDYAEMAYLMIPRPFMVERGHLDLVGRDHWVAHEYAKVRWLYTQLGLADRTEIEFFQGGHSMRAQGTFDFLHRHLRWPKPADAEQN
;
A
#
# COMPACT_ATOMS: atom_id res chain seq x y z
N MET A 1 -3.99 -49.22 11.41
CA MET A 1 -3.02 -50.23 11.92
C MET A 1 -1.67 -49.53 12.12
N HIS A 2 -0.91 -50.01 13.11
CA HIS A 2 0.10 -49.28 13.89
C HIS A 2 1.36 -48.76 13.16
N ARG A 3 1.66 -47.47 13.42
CA ARG A 3 2.88 -46.85 14.03
C ARG A 3 4.32 -47.31 13.68
N PRO A 4 5.32 -46.40 13.89
CA PRO A 4 6.59 -46.31 13.16
C PRO A 4 7.83 -46.70 14.00
N MET A 5 9.03 -46.57 13.42
CA MET A 5 10.30 -46.59 14.18
C MET A 5 11.26 -45.49 13.74
N THR A 6 11.51 -44.58 14.69
CA THR A 6 12.70 -43.73 14.87
C THR A 6 13.90 -44.55 15.32
N ARG A 7 15.13 -44.12 15.00
CA ARG A 7 16.29 -44.28 15.90
C ARG A 7 17.39 -43.23 15.68
N THR A 8 17.80 -42.71 16.82
CA THR A 8 18.78 -41.68 17.17
C THR A 8 20.19 -42.27 17.34
N VAL A 9 21.25 -41.52 17.04
CA VAL A 9 22.60 -41.64 17.65
C VAL A 9 23.19 -40.22 17.68
N GLN A 10 23.22 -39.50 18.82
CA GLN A 10 24.18 -39.45 19.93
C GLN A 10 25.55 -38.78 19.67
N LEU A 11 25.81 -37.80 20.55
CA LEU A 11 26.90 -36.83 20.70
C LEU A 11 28.24 -37.44 21.18
N GLY A 12 29.37 -36.75 20.91
CA GLY A 12 30.62 -36.95 21.67
C GLY A 12 31.80 -36.08 21.20
N TRP A 13 32.29 -35.21 22.08
CA TRP A 13 33.37 -34.22 21.93
C TRP A 13 34.77 -34.77 22.26
N LEU A 14 35.87 -34.18 21.73
CA LEU A 14 36.97 -33.52 22.49
C LEU A 14 38.26 -33.21 21.69
N LEU A 15 38.87 -32.08 22.10
CA LEU A 15 40.11 -31.38 21.76
C LEU A 15 41.43 -32.20 21.64
N ALA A 16 42.38 -31.67 20.84
CA ALA A 16 43.78 -31.27 21.23
C ALA A 16 44.56 -30.84 19.95
N ALA A 17 45.03 -29.59 19.77
CA ALA A 17 46.14 -28.86 20.40
C ALA A 17 47.54 -29.13 19.78
N PHE A 18 48.05 -28.11 19.06
CA PHE A 18 49.43 -27.63 18.83
C PHE A 18 50.65 -28.57 18.94
N THR A 19 51.48 -28.56 17.88
CA THR A 19 52.92 -28.27 17.99
C THR A 19 53.44 -27.64 16.69
N ALA A 20 54.25 -26.58 16.84
CA ALA A 20 55.00 -25.91 15.79
C ALA A 20 56.42 -26.50 15.69
N PHE A 21 57.03 -26.51 14.51
CA PHE A 21 58.48 -26.39 14.37
C PHE A 21 58.87 -25.73 13.04
N ALA A 22 59.95 -24.95 13.13
CA ALA A 22 60.42 -23.98 12.17
C ALA A 22 61.31 -24.54 11.05
N GLY A 23 61.19 -23.95 9.86
CA GLY A 23 62.28 -23.24 9.16
C GLY A 23 63.24 -24.00 8.24
N ALA A 24 63.20 -23.68 6.94
CA ALA A 24 64.36 -23.28 6.11
C ALA A 24 63.92 -22.84 4.68
N PRO A 25 64.68 -21.98 3.96
CA PRO A 25 64.17 -21.06 2.93
C PRO A 25 64.65 -21.42 1.47
N PRO A 26 64.68 -20.47 0.50
CA PRO A 26 63.81 -20.42 -0.67
C PRO A 26 64.45 -20.97 -1.97
N ALA A 27 63.62 -21.43 -2.91
CA ALA A 27 64.02 -21.60 -4.31
C ALA A 27 63.20 -20.65 -5.20
N CYS A 28 63.91 -19.83 -5.97
CA CYS A 28 63.36 -18.83 -6.87
C CYS A 28 62.48 -19.42 -7.98
N ALA A 29 61.36 -18.72 -8.20
CA ALA A 29 60.72 -18.36 -9.45
C ALA A 29 60.25 -19.46 -10.41
N GLN A 30 58.93 -19.50 -10.60
CA GLN A 30 58.33 -19.65 -11.92
C GLN A 30 57.21 -18.63 -12.12
N PRO A 31 56.93 -18.25 -13.39
CA PRO A 31 56.38 -16.96 -13.75
C PRO A 31 54.91 -16.85 -13.36
N THR A 32 54.56 -15.67 -12.85
CA THR A 32 53.20 -15.14 -12.86
C THR A 32 52.60 -15.30 -14.26
N GLY A 33 51.56 -16.13 -14.38
CA GLY A 33 50.72 -16.11 -15.57
C GLY A 33 50.11 -14.71 -15.78
N PRO A 34 49.84 -14.30 -17.02
CA PRO A 34 49.17 -13.05 -17.28
C PRO A 34 47.68 -13.15 -16.92
N ALA A 35 47.10 -11.98 -16.62
CA ALA A 35 45.66 -11.67 -16.62
C ALA A 35 44.80 -12.13 -15.43
N GLN A 36 45.00 -11.52 -14.25
CA GLN A 36 43.88 -11.22 -13.33
C GLN A 36 43.35 -9.78 -13.53
N ALA A 37 44.09 -8.93 -14.25
CA ALA A 37 43.71 -7.54 -14.51
C ALA A 37 42.56 -7.39 -15.53
N ASP A 38 42.26 -8.43 -16.33
CA ASP A 38 41.26 -8.36 -17.41
C ASP A 38 39.85 -8.85 -16.99
N SER A 39 39.64 -9.21 -15.71
CA SER A 39 38.36 -9.80 -15.24
C SER A 39 37.43 -8.84 -14.51
N ILE A 40 37.85 -7.60 -14.23
CA ILE A 40 37.10 -6.58 -13.47
C ILE A 40 37.23 -5.18 -14.09
N LEU A 41 36.27 -4.30 -13.80
CA LEU A 41 36.35 -2.88 -14.17
C LEU A 41 37.43 -2.18 -13.32
N PRO A 42 38.32 -1.35 -13.91
CA PRO A 42 39.32 -0.61 -13.14
C PRO A 42 38.72 0.22 -12.00
N GLY A 43 39.33 0.17 -10.81
CA GLY A 43 38.85 0.88 -9.63
C GLY A 43 37.72 0.18 -8.86
N THR A 44 37.48 -1.10 -9.14
CA THR A 44 36.48 -1.93 -8.44
C THR A 44 37.11 -3.17 -7.84
N GLU A 45 36.40 -3.82 -6.92
CA GLU A 45 36.76 -5.13 -6.38
C GLU A 45 36.18 -6.27 -7.23
N LEU A 46 36.70 -7.49 -7.09
CA LEU A 46 36.13 -8.65 -7.78
C LEU A 46 34.79 -9.04 -7.15
N LEU A 47 33.77 -9.27 -8.00
CA LEU A 47 32.53 -9.91 -7.59
C LEU A 47 32.74 -11.43 -7.51
N GLU A 48 33.00 -11.92 -6.29
CA GLU A 48 33.31 -13.33 -6.02
C GLU A 48 32.08 -14.25 -5.94
N TRP A 49 30.86 -13.69 -5.94
CA TRP A 49 29.63 -14.49 -5.91
C TRP A 49 29.50 -15.31 -7.20
N GLU A 50 29.33 -16.62 -7.08
CA GLU A 50 29.30 -17.54 -8.24
C GLU A 50 28.02 -17.38 -9.06
N GLU A 51 26.92 -16.93 -8.43
CA GLU A 51 25.62 -16.86 -9.08
C GLU A 51 25.59 -15.81 -10.20
N ALA A 52 25.07 -16.18 -11.37
CA ALA A 52 24.87 -15.28 -12.49
C ALA A 52 23.62 -14.39 -12.33
N ASP A 53 22.58 -14.91 -11.68
CA ASP A 53 21.33 -14.22 -11.35
C ASP A 53 21.32 -13.89 -9.85
N LEU A 54 21.46 -12.60 -9.52
CA LEU A 54 21.48 -12.12 -8.13
C LEU A 54 20.09 -11.69 -7.63
N SER A 55 19.02 -11.88 -8.41
CA SER A 55 17.67 -11.44 -8.05
C SER A 55 17.18 -12.03 -6.73
N GLY A 56 17.40 -13.33 -6.51
CA GLY A 56 17.01 -14.01 -5.28
C GLY A 56 17.73 -13.46 -4.04
N ARG A 57 19.05 -13.26 -4.14
CA ARG A 57 19.89 -12.69 -3.08
C ARG A 57 19.48 -11.25 -2.76
N LEU A 58 19.18 -10.46 -3.78
CA LEU A 58 18.69 -9.09 -3.62
C LEU A 58 17.33 -9.06 -2.91
N MET A 59 16.40 -9.91 -3.33
CA MET A 59 15.07 -10.04 -2.72
C MET A 59 15.15 -10.50 -1.26
N ASP A 60 16.03 -11.46 -0.93
CA ASP A 60 16.27 -11.88 0.46
C ASP A 60 16.79 -10.71 1.31
N GLY A 61 17.70 -9.91 0.75
CA GLY A 61 18.23 -8.70 1.38
C GLY A 61 17.16 -7.66 1.68
N ALA A 62 16.30 -7.37 0.69
CA ALA A 62 15.19 -6.44 0.83
C ALA A 62 14.18 -6.87 1.90
N HIS A 63 13.86 -8.17 1.98
CA HIS A 63 13.01 -8.69 3.06
C HIS A 63 13.65 -8.54 4.44
N ARG A 64 14.92 -8.91 4.60
CA ARG A 64 15.61 -8.73 5.90
C ARG A 64 15.67 -7.27 6.31
N PHE A 65 15.92 -6.37 5.35
CA PHE A 65 15.93 -4.93 5.60
C PHE A 65 14.58 -4.43 6.14
N VAL A 66 13.47 -4.75 5.45
CA VAL A 66 12.15 -4.25 5.87
C VAL A 66 11.67 -4.90 7.17
N GLU A 67 12.02 -6.16 7.40
CA GLU A 67 11.74 -6.86 8.66
C GLU A 67 12.49 -6.21 9.83
N ARG A 68 13.74 -5.79 9.63
CA ARG A 68 14.46 -4.97 10.60
C ARG A 68 13.75 -3.64 10.83
N LYS A 69 13.30 -2.94 9.79
CA LYS A 69 12.54 -1.68 9.94
C LYS A 69 11.23 -1.85 10.71
N ILE A 70 10.52 -2.96 10.49
CA ILE A 70 9.33 -3.32 11.27
C ILE A 70 9.68 -3.59 12.73
N ALA A 71 10.78 -4.29 12.99
CA ALA A 71 11.24 -4.59 14.35
C ALA A 71 11.75 -3.35 15.11
N GLU A 72 12.33 -2.38 14.41
CA GLU A 72 12.76 -1.08 14.94
C GLU A 72 11.58 -0.15 15.25
N ALA A 73 10.46 -0.29 14.52
CA ALA A 73 9.33 0.65 14.56
C ALA A 73 8.81 0.97 15.98
N PRO A 74 8.60 0.01 16.90
CA PRO A 74 8.13 0.31 18.26
C PRO A 74 9.06 1.26 19.04
N ALA A 75 10.38 1.19 18.82
CA ALA A 75 11.34 2.07 19.48
C ALA A 75 11.32 3.50 18.93
N HIS A 76 10.85 3.69 17.70
CA HIS A 76 10.82 4.99 17.03
C HIS A 76 9.48 5.71 17.17
N ARG A 77 8.38 5.00 17.48
CA ARG A 77 7.03 5.59 17.61
C ARG A 77 6.99 6.77 18.56
N ALA A 78 7.69 6.71 19.69
CA ALA A 78 7.69 7.79 20.70
C ALA A 78 8.09 9.17 20.12
N ALA A 79 8.91 9.21 19.06
CA ALA A 79 9.26 10.46 18.40
C ALA A 79 8.08 11.14 17.68
N HIS A 80 7.01 10.39 17.39
CA HIS A 80 5.78 10.86 16.75
C HIS A 80 4.67 11.21 17.77
N TRP A 81 4.95 11.11 19.07
CA TRP A 81 3.96 11.33 20.14
C TRP A 81 4.48 12.36 21.15
N HIS A 82 3.82 13.52 21.21
CA HIS A 82 4.15 14.60 22.12
C HIS A 82 3.15 14.70 23.27
N ARG A 83 2.93 13.59 23.98
CA ARG A 83 1.88 13.49 25.02
C ARG A 83 2.12 14.47 26.17
N ASP A 84 1.11 15.29 26.45
CA ASP A 84 1.09 16.16 27.63
C ASP A 84 0.24 15.51 28.74
N LEU A 85 0.90 15.02 29.79
CA LEU A 85 0.26 14.32 30.91
C LEU A 85 0.05 15.23 32.13
N THR A 86 0.04 16.56 31.96
CA THR A 86 -0.16 17.52 33.06
C THR A 86 -1.62 17.66 33.48
N SER A 87 -2.55 17.49 32.54
CA SER A 87 -4.00 17.52 32.78
C SER A 87 -4.72 16.75 31.67
N LEU A 88 -5.99 16.42 31.89
CA LEU A 88 -6.77 15.72 30.87
C LEU A 88 -6.96 16.55 29.59
N ASP A 89 -7.26 17.84 29.73
CA ASP A 89 -7.45 18.72 28.57
C ASP A 89 -6.16 18.87 27.76
N ALA A 90 -5.02 18.99 28.43
CA ALA A 90 -3.71 19.05 27.78
C ALA A 90 -3.39 17.74 27.04
N TYR A 91 -3.69 16.59 27.64
CA TYR A 91 -3.52 15.29 26.99
C TYR A 91 -4.35 15.19 25.71
N LEU A 92 -5.64 15.48 25.79
CA LEU A 92 -6.56 15.42 24.65
C LEU A 92 -6.13 16.36 23.51
N ALA A 93 -5.65 17.56 23.83
CA ALA A 93 -5.09 18.48 22.85
C ALA A 93 -3.80 17.93 22.22
N SER A 94 -2.90 17.38 23.03
CA SER A 94 -1.59 16.88 22.58
C SER A 94 -1.68 15.70 21.61
N VAL A 95 -2.71 14.85 21.72
CA VAL A 95 -2.90 13.67 20.85
C VAL A 95 -3.88 13.92 19.69
N ALA A 96 -4.35 15.16 19.51
CA ALA A 96 -5.33 15.49 18.48
C ALA A 96 -4.78 15.29 17.06
N GLU A 97 -3.49 15.59 16.84
CA GLU A 97 -2.82 15.37 15.55
C GLU A 97 -2.67 13.87 15.25
N ASN A 98 -2.23 13.07 16.24
CA ASN A 98 -2.18 11.60 16.07
C ASN A 98 -3.56 11.02 15.74
N ARG A 99 -4.63 11.55 16.33
CA ARG A 99 -6.01 11.16 16.00
C ARG A 99 -6.38 11.51 14.56
N ALA A 100 -6.00 12.70 14.08
CA ALA A 100 -6.23 13.13 12.72
C ALA A 100 -5.44 12.28 11.71
N HIS A 101 -4.19 11.92 12.05
CA HIS A 101 -3.37 11.01 11.24
C HIS A 101 -3.98 9.61 11.17
N LEU A 102 -4.38 9.02 12.30
CA LEU A 102 -5.07 7.73 12.31
C LEU A 102 -6.32 7.79 11.42
N ARG A 103 -7.14 8.83 11.57
CA ARG A 103 -8.34 9.07 10.75
C ARG A 103 -8.01 9.12 9.26
N ALA A 104 -6.90 9.76 8.88
CA ALA A 104 -6.46 9.87 7.50
C ALA A 104 -5.98 8.53 6.92
N ILE A 105 -5.09 7.81 7.60
CA ILE A 105 -4.49 6.57 7.08
C ILE A 105 -5.46 5.39 7.03
N ILE A 106 -6.56 5.44 7.81
CA ILE A 106 -7.65 4.46 7.70
C ILE A 106 -8.73 4.92 6.71
N GLY A 107 -8.61 6.10 6.10
CA GLY A 107 -9.52 6.55 5.05
C GLY A 107 -10.82 7.20 5.51
N VAL A 108 -10.93 7.67 6.76
CA VAL A 108 -12.12 8.37 7.29
C VAL A 108 -12.02 9.86 6.93
N VAL A 109 -11.88 10.16 5.65
CA VAL A 109 -11.59 11.52 5.16
C VAL A 109 -12.80 12.22 4.55
N ASP A 110 -13.80 11.45 4.13
CA ASP A 110 -14.99 11.96 3.47
C ASP A 110 -15.99 12.58 4.47
N GLU A 111 -16.66 13.65 4.02
CA GLU A 111 -17.73 14.28 4.79
C GLU A 111 -18.97 13.38 4.82
N ARG A 112 -19.51 13.15 6.01
CA ARG A 112 -20.71 12.33 6.20
C ARG A 112 -21.97 13.10 5.85
N GLN A 113 -22.98 12.36 5.37
CA GLN A 113 -24.31 12.91 5.10
C GLN A 113 -25.02 13.34 6.39
N PRO A 114 -25.98 14.27 6.33
CA PRO A 114 -26.77 14.67 7.49
C PRO A 114 -27.43 13.46 8.18
N PRO A 115 -27.42 13.41 9.53
CA PRO A 115 -27.88 12.25 10.26
C PRO A 115 -29.39 12.04 10.10
N ALA A 116 -29.78 10.86 9.62
CA ALA A 116 -31.15 10.38 9.54
C ALA A 116 -31.17 8.87 9.77
N LEU A 117 -32.28 8.32 10.29
CA LEU A 117 -32.44 6.87 10.40
C LEU A 117 -33.85 6.51 9.98
N GLU A 118 -33.93 5.60 9.01
CA GLU A 118 -35.17 5.11 8.42
C GLU A 118 -35.45 3.71 8.95
N ARG A 119 -36.64 3.51 9.52
CA ARG A 119 -37.22 2.18 9.72
C ARG A 119 -37.91 1.80 8.41
N TYR A 120 -37.55 0.69 7.80
CA TYR A 120 -38.04 0.34 6.46
C TYR A 120 -38.47 -1.14 6.37
N GLY A 121 -39.46 -1.40 5.53
CA GLY A 121 -39.99 -2.73 5.26
C GLY A 121 -41.14 -2.69 4.24
N ASP A 122 -41.66 -3.87 3.93
CA ASP A 122 -42.83 -4.09 3.07
C ASP A 122 -43.85 -5.02 3.77
N GLU A 123 -44.89 -5.45 3.05
CA GLU A 123 -45.93 -6.33 3.61
C GLU A 123 -45.41 -7.71 4.07
N ALA A 124 -44.42 -8.26 3.37
CA ALA A 124 -43.83 -9.57 3.67
C ALA A 124 -42.69 -9.49 4.69
N ASN A 125 -41.98 -8.36 4.70
CA ASN A 125 -40.80 -8.09 5.51
C ASN A 125 -40.97 -6.73 6.22
N PRO A 126 -41.79 -6.68 7.28
CA PRO A 126 -42.12 -5.42 7.94
C PRO A 126 -40.90 -4.78 8.62
N ALA A 127 -40.98 -3.47 8.85
CA ALA A 127 -39.93 -2.75 9.56
C ALA A 127 -39.72 -3.26 10.99
N LEU A 128 -40.77 -3.76 11.66
CA LEU A 128 -40.70 -4.43 12.96
C LEU A 128 -40.35 -5.91 12.75
N VAL A 129 -39.10 -6.26 13.03
CA VAL A 129 -38.49 -7.58 12.82
C VAL A 129 -38.85 -8.56 13.92
N ALA A 130 -38.84 -8.11 15.17
CA ALA A 130 -39.18 -8.92 16.33
C ALA A 130 -39.62 -8.01 17.49
N GLU A 131 -40.29 -8.61 18.48
CA GLU A 131 -40.77 -7.91 19.67
C GLU A 131 -40.81 -8.89 20.84
N THR A 132 -40.40 -8.41 22.01
CA THR A 132 -40.50 -9.09 23.31
C THR A 132 -41.22 -8.17 24.30
N ALA A 133 -41.43 -8.63 25.54
CA ALA A 133 -41.91 -7.73 26.60
C ALA A 133 -40.92 -6.58 26.91
N ALA A 134 -39.62 -6.80 26.69
CA ALA A 134 -38.56 -5.87 27.08
C ALA A 134 -38.12 -4.90 25.97
N TYR A 135 -38.22 -5.28 24.68
CA TYR A 135 -37.72 -4.45 23.57
C TYR A 135 -38.38 -4.79 22.22
N ARG A 136 -38.14 -3.94 21.24
CA ARG A 136 -38.54 -4.10 19.84
C ARG A 136 -37.32 -4.06 18.93
N VAL A 137 -37.29 -4.90 17.90
CA VAL A 137 -36.23 -4.93 16.90
C VAL A 137 -36.78 -4.40 15.58
N TYR A 138 -36.11 -3.39 15.03
CA TYR A 138 -36.48 -2.78 13.75
C TYR A 138 -35.39 -2.99 12.72
N GLN A 139 -35.77 -3.24 11.46
CA GLN A 139 -34.87 -3.12 10.33
C GLN A 139 -34.69 -1.65 9.96
N VAL A 140 -33.44 -1.22 9.86
CA VAL A 140 -33.10 0.20 9.71
C VAL A 140 -32.00 0.46 8.68
N ARG A 141 -31.99 1.66 8.13
CA ARG A 141 -30.90 2.18 7.29
C ARG A 141 -30.68 3.68 7.55
N TRP A 142 -29.47 4.16 7.30
CA TRP A 142 -29.09 5.57 7.49
C TRP A 142 -28.06 6.00 6.44
N PRO A 143 -28.11 7.25 5.95
CA PRO A 143 -27.13 7.74 4.98
C PRO A 143 -25.77 7.90 5.67
N VAL A 144 -24.70 7.53 4.97
CA VAL A 144 -23.32 7.60 5.49
C VAL A 144 -22.49 8.55 4.64
N LEU A 145 -22.27 8.22 3.36
CA LEU A 145 -21.60 9.07 2.37
C LEU A 145 -22.51 9.25 1.14
N GLU A 146 -22.11 10.08 0.18
CA GLU A 146 -22.84 10.20 -1.11
C GLU A 146 -22.98 8.82 -1.76
N GLY A 147 -24.22 8.31 -1.80
CA GLY A 147 -24.59 7.01 -2.35
C GLY A 147 -24.14 5.78 -1.57
N LEU A 148 -23.73 5.93 -0.30
CA LEU A 148 -23.41 4.82 0.61
C LEU A 148 -24.30 4.90 1.85
N TRP A 149 -25.04 3.83 2.14
CA TRP A 149 -25.89 3.72 3.32
C TRP A 149 -25.38 2.67 4.30
N GLY A 150 -25.51 2.97 5.58
CA GLY A 150 -25.49 1.98 6.64
C GLY A 150 -26.84 1.28 6.68
N CYS A 151 -26.85 -0.03 6.87
CA CYS A 151 -28.09 -0.78 7.08
C CYS A 151 -27.88 -1.84 8.16
N GLY A 152 -28.96 -2.27 8.81
CA GLY A 152 -28.85 -3.16 9.96
C GLY A 152 -30.13 -3.30 10.77
N LEU A 153 -29.97 -3.57 12.07
CA LEU A 153 -31.05 -3.71 13.03
C LEU A 153 -30.91 -2.68 14.17
N LEU A 154 -32.04 -2.13 14.62
CA LEU A 154 -32.15 -1.29 15.81
C LEU A 154 -32.97 -2.03 16.87
N VAL A 155 -32.35 -2.34 17.99
CA VAL A 155 -33.02 -2.84 19.20
C VAL A 155 -33.36 -1.64 20.08
N GLU A 156 -34.65 -1.39 20.26
CA GLU A 156 -35.19 -0.29 21.06
C GLU A 156 -35.90 -0.86 22.29
N PRO A 157 -35.39 -0.61 23.51
CA PRO A 157 -36.06 -0.98 24.74
C PRO A 157 -37.50 -0.46 24.81
N ALA A 158 -38.38 -1.21 25.48
CA ALA A 158 -39.77 -0.80 25.69
C ALA A 158 -39.87 0.45 26.59
N ALA A 159 -38.91 0.61 27.51
CA ALA A 159 -38.72 1.80 28.32
C ALA A 159 -37.78 2.82 27.65
N THR A 160 -37.63 4.01 28.24
CA THR A 160 -36.65 4.99 27.76
C THR A 160 -35.23 4.38 27.87
N PRO A 161 -34.42 4.39 26.78
CA PRO A 161 -33.09 3.83 26.82
C PRO A 161 -32.20 4.47 27.88
N ARG A 162 -31.48 3.65 28.65
CA ARG A 162 -30.51 4.08 29.68
C ARG A 162 -29.15 4.46 29.07
N GLY A 163 -28.91 4.02 27.84
CA GLY A 163 -27.70 4.26 27.06
C GLY A 163 -27.87 3.65 25.66
N HIS A 164 -26.91 3.95 24.78
CA HIS A 164 -26.94 3.56 23.38
C HIS A 164 -25.64 2.85 23.01
N ILE A 165 -25.75 1.77 22.24
CA ILE A 165 -24.62 0.98 21.77
C ILE A 165 -24.67 0.93 20.25
N VAL A 166 -23.53 1.19 19.59
CA VAL A 166 -23.31 0.73 18.23
C VAL A 166 -22.54 -0.59 18.31
N TRP A 167 -23.20 -1.69 17.99
CA TRP A 167 -22.63 -3.03 18.08
C TRP A 167 -22.20 -3.48 16.70
N VAL A 168 -20.89 -3.57 16.47
CA VAL A 168 -20.34 -3.98 15.17
C VAL A 168 -20.16 -5.50 15.13
N PRO A 169 -20.89 -6.22 14.27
CA PRO A 169 -20.70 -7.66 14.10
C PRO A 169 -19.32 -7.98 13.55
N ASP A 170 -18.88 -9.21 13.78
CA ASP A 170 -17.76 -9.76 13.03
C ASP A 170 -18.12 -9.92 11.54
N ALA A 171 -17.14 -9.83 10.64
CA ALA A 171 -17.34 -9.89 9.19
C ALA A 171 -17.87 -11.25 8.67
N GLY A 172 -17.95 -12.29 9.51
CA GLY A 172 -18.61 -13.55 9.19
C GLY A 172 -20.03 -13.68 9.74
N THR A 173 -20.54 -12.68 10.46
CA THR A 173 -21.78 -12.76 11.24
C THR A 173 -22.77 -11.67 10.83
N THR A 174 -24.04 -12.04 10.64
CA THR A 174 -25.10 -11.07 10.32
C THR A 174 -25.69 -10.45 11.60
N PRO A 175 -26.29 -9.25 11.53
CA PRO A 175 -27.05 -8.69 12.64
C PRO A 175 -28.13 -9.63 13.21
N GLU A 176 -28.78 -10.42 12.35
CA GLU A 176 -29.78 -11.41 12.76
C GLU A 176 -29.17 -12.53 13.61
N GLN A 177 -27.99 -13.02 13.24
CA GLN A 177 -27.27 -14.03 14.01
C GLN A 177 -26.84 -13.49 15.37
N VAL A 178 -26.40 -12.22 15.44
CA VAL A 178 -26.07 -11.56 16.73
C VAL A 178 -27.28 -11.46 17.64
N LEU A 179 -28.52 -11.41 17.13
CA LEU A 179 -29.72 -11.37 17.97
C LEU A 179 -30.40 -12.74 18.15
N GLY A 180 -29.81 -13.82 17.62
CA GLY A 180 -30.41 -15.15 17.65
C GLY A 180 -31.69 -15.29 16.79
N LEU A 181 -31.91 -14.39 15.84
CA LEU A 181 -33.06 -14.39 14.92
C LEU A 181 -32.84 -15.31 13.71
N ALA A 182 -31.59 -15.67 13.42
CA ALA A 182 -31.21 -16.58 12.35
C ALA A 182 -30.27 -17.66 12.87
N ALA A 183 -30.27 -18.82 12.22
CA ALA A 183 -29.34 -19.90 12.53
C ALA A 183 -27.88 -19.45 12.29
N GLY A 184 -26.98 -19.90 13.16
CA GLY A 184 -25.56 -19.62 13.11
C GLY A 184 -24.91 -19.80 14.47
N ASP A 185 -23.59 -19.96 14.49
CA ASP A 185 -22.80 -20.14 15.73
C ASP A 185 -22.35 -18.79 16.31
N SER A 186 -23.32 -17.88 16.52
CA SER A 186 -23.00 -16.57 17.10
C SER A 186 -22.99 -16.66 18.63
N GLN A 187 -21.79 -16.74 19.20
CA GLN A 187 -21.58 -16.70 20.65
C GLN A 187 -21.90 -15.33 21.27
N ALA A 188 -22.12 -14.31 20.43
CA ALA A 188 -22.45 -12.95 20.82
C ALA A 188 -23.91 -12.75 21.27
N ALA A 189 -24.82 -13.67 20.93
CA ALA A 189 -26.25 -13.45 21.11
C ALA A 189 -26.69 -13.27 22.58
N PRO A 190 -26.24 -14.10 23.55
CA PRO A 190 -26.60 -13.89 24.94
C PRO A 190 -26.25 -12.50 25.47
N ALA A 191 -25.07 -11.99 25.11
CA ALA A 191 -24.60 -10.67 25.52
C ALA A 191 -25.46 -9.52 24.94
N ALA A 192 -25.75 -9.56 23.64
CA ALA A 192 -26.56 -8.53 22.98
C ALA A 192 -27.99 -8.48 23.56
N LEU A 193 -28.62 -9.65 23.75
CA LEU A 193 -29.96 -9.74 24.33
C LEU A 193 -29.98 -9.28 25.79
N ARG A 194 -28.96 -9.65 26.59
CA ARG A 194 -28.86 -9.25 28.01
C ARG A 194 -28.78 -7.74 28.16
N LEU A 195 -27.99 -7.06 27.33
CA LEU A 195 -27.88 -5.60 27.33
C LEU A 195 -29.20 -4.93 26.92
N ALA A 196 -29.88 -5.48 25.90
CA ALA A 196 -31.18 -4.98 25.46
C ALA A 196 -32.25 -5.09 26.56
N GLU A 197 -32.36 -6.25 27.23
CA GLU A 197 -33.28 -6.47 28.35
C GLU A 197 -32.99 -5.55 29.54
N ASN A 198 -31.73 -5.18 29.75
CA ASN A 198 -31.31 -4.24 30.79
C ASN A 198 -31.48 -2.75 30.38
N GLY A 199 -32.15 -2.47 29.26
CA GLY A 199 -32.58 -1.13 28.87
C GLY A 199 -31.58 -0.34 28.03
N LEU A 200 -30.61 -1.00 27.38
CA LEU A 200 -29.71 -0.37 26.42
C LEU A 200 -30.26 -0.50 25.00
N ALA A 201 -30.29 0.61 24.25
CA ALA A 201 -30.62 0.58 22.84
C ALA A 201 -29.40 0.16 22.02
N ILE A 202 -29.57 -0.73 21.04
CA ILE A 202 -28.46 -1.31 20.26
C ILE A 202 -28.71 -1.09 18.77
N LEU A 203 -27.77 -0.45 18.08
CA LEU A 203 -27.76 -0.32 16.63
C LEU A 203 -26.69 -1.25 16.04
N LEU A 204 -27.11 -2.24 15.26
CA LEU A 204 -26.26 -3.29 14.68
C LEU A 204 -26.13 -3.11 13.16
N PRO A 205 -25.06 -2.46 12.65
CA PRO A 205 -24.80 -2.39 11.22
C PRO A 205 -24.45 -3.76 10.62
N VAL A 206 -24.70 -3.91 9.33
CA VAL A 206 -24.10 -4.94 8.48
C VAL A 206 -22.65 -4.52 8.15
N THR A 207 -21.72 -5.45 8.24
CA THR A 207 -20.31 -5.30 7.82
C THR A 207 -20.06 -5.98 6.48
N ILE A 208 -18.97 -5.63 5.79
CA ILE A 208 -18.58 -6.29 4.55
C ILE A 208 -18.05 -7.69 4.86
N SER A 209 -18.70 -8.70 4.28
CA SER A 209 -18.37 -10.11 4.44
C SER A 209 -16.93 -10.46 4.04
N ARG A 210 -16.25 -11.29 4.82
CA ARG A 210 -14.96 -11.90 4.44
C ARG A 210 -15.10 -13.17 3.57
N ALA A 211 -16.31 -13.54 3.16
CA ALA A 211 -16.51 -14.68 2.28
C ALA A 211 -15.84 -14.45 0.90
N PRO A 212 -15.52 -15.53 0.17
CA PRO A 212 -15.12 -15.43 -1.23
C PRO A 212 -16.14 -14.62 -2.05
N LEU A 213 -15.64 -13.79 -2.95
CA LEU A 213 -16.46 -12.97 -3.83
C LEU A 213 -17.27 -13.88 -4.76
N ALA A 214 -18.61 -13.78 -4.73
CA ALA A 214 -19.46 -14.52 -5.65
C ALA A 214 -19.41 -13.87 -7.04
N THR A 215 -18.92 -14.61 -8.02
CA THR A 215 -18.79 -14.14 -9.40
C THR A 215 -18.76 -15.33 -10.34
N ASP A 216 -19.15 -15.14 -11.61
CA ASP A 216 -18.95 -16.12 -12.68
C ASP A 216 -17.78 -15.80 -13.60
N ASP A 217 -17.11 -14.68 -13.36
CA ASP A 217 -15.98 -14.24 -14.15
C ASP A 217 -14.74 -15.12 -13.92
N PRO A 218 -14.16 -15.74 -14.97
CA PRO A 218 -13.01 -16.63 -14.82
C PRO A 218 -11.77 -15.94 -14.26
N GLN A 219 -11.53 -14.68 -14.61
CA GLN A 219 -10.34 -13.95 -14.16
C GLN A 219 -10.46 -13.63 -12.67
N ILE A 220 -11.64 -13.17 -12.25
CA ILE A 220 -11.90 -12.85 -10.84
C ILE A 220 -11.87 -14.13 -10.00
N LYS A 221 -12.48 -15.24 -10.47
CA LYS A 221 -12.37 -16.56 -9.81
C LYS A 221 -10.91 -16.97 -9.61
N ALA A 222 -10.07 -16.82 -10.64
CA ALA A 222 -8.65 -17.17 -10.57
C ALA A 222 -7.84 -16.28 -9.62
N SER A 223 -8.28 -15.04 -9.39
CA SER A 223 -7.61 -14.10 -8.47
C SER A 223 -7.87 -14.38 -6.98
N ASP A 224 -8.84 -15.24 -6.68
CA ASP A 224 -9.21 -15.70 -5.33
C ASP A 224 -9.38 -14.54 -4.34
N GLN A 225 -10.36 -13.67 -4.61
CA GLN A 225 -10.64 -12.48 -3.82
C GLN A 225 -11.88 -12.67 -2.92
N THR A 226 -11.89 -11.95 -1.80
CA THR A 226 -13.09 -11.79 -0.95
C THR A 226 -13.81 -10.48 -1.24
N TYR A 227 -15.05 -10.32 -0.74
CA TYR A 227 -15.72 -9.00 -0.80
C TYR A 227 -14.91 -7.91 -0.07
N ARG A 228 -14.29 -8.22 1.08
CA ARG A 228 -13.44 -7.25 1.81
C ARG A 228 -12.20 -6.86 1.00
N GLU A 229 -11.51 -7.84 0.44
CA GLU A 229 -10.33 -7.57 -0.40
C GLU A 229 -10.70 -6.76 -1.65
N TRP A 230 -11.81 -7.11 -2.30
CA TRP A 230 -12.28 -6.41 -3.48
C TRP A 230 -12.47 -4.91 -3.20
N ILE A 231 -13.14 -4.56 -2.11
CA ILE A 231 -13.26 -3.15 -1.69
C ILE A 231 -11.89 -2.57 -1.30
N TYR A 232 -11.09 -3.30 -0.52
CA TYR A 232 -9.78 -2.85 -0.06
C TYR A 232 -8.88 -2.42 -1.22
N ARG A 233 -8.72 -3.24 -2.26
CA ARG A 233 -7.79 -2.95 -3.37
C ARG A 233 -8.15 -1.65 -4.08
N GLN A 234 -9.44 -1.44 -4.39
CA GLN A 234 -9.92 -0.21 -5.02
C GLN A 234 -9.72 1.00 -4.10
N ALA A 235 -10.18 0.85 -2.86
CA ALA A 235 -10.23 1.93 -1.88
C ALA A 235 -8.82 2.40 -1.51
N PHE A 236 -7.88 1.47 -1.32
CA PHE A 236 -6.50 1.74 -0.94
C PHE A 236 -5.83 2.65 -1.98
N HIS A 237 -6.03 2.36 -3.27
CA HIS A 237 -5.54 3.20 -4.35
C HIS A 237 -6.11 4.64 -4.32
N MET A 238 -7.34 4.77 -3.82
CA MET A 238 -8.03 6.04 -3.63
C MET A 238 -7.80 6.66 -2.24
N GLY A 239 -6.93 6.10 -1.40
CA GLY A 239 -6.63 6.63 -0.06
C GLY A 239 -7.74 6.41 0.95
N ARG A 240 -8.57 5.38 0.71
CA ARG A 240 -9.63 4.90 1.59
C ARG A 240 -9.33 3.47 2.01
N HIS A 241 -10.05 2.99 2.99
CA HIS A 241 -9.88 1.62 3.48
C HIS A 241 -11.24 1.03 3.86
N VAL A 242 -11.39 -0.29 3.79
CA VAL A 242 -12.64 -0.97 4.23
C VAL A 242 -12.92 -0.69 5.72
N ILE A 243 -11.87 -0.70 6.55
CA ILE A 243 -11.91 -0.25 7.95
C ILE A 243 -12.48 1.17 8.06
N GLY A 244 -12.06 2.09 7.18
CA GLY A 244 -12.53 3.47 7.17
C GLY A 244 -14.01 3.59 6.81
N TYR A 245 -14.47 2.83 5.81
CA TYR A 245 -15.89 2.82 5.46
C TYR A 245 -16.76 2.25 6.58
N GLU A 246 -16.36 1.13 7.20
CA GLU A 246 -17.08 0.57 8.34
C GLU A 246 -17.04 1.51 9.57
N THR A 247 -15.91 2.20 9.78
CA THR A 247 -15.82 3.26 10.79
C THR A 247 -16.78 4.41 10.47
N GLN A 248 -16.86 4.89 9.22
CA GLN A 248 -17.82 5.93 8.83
C GLN A 248 -19.27 5.50 9.06
N VAL A 249 -19.61 4.24 8.81
CA VAL A 249 -20.95 3.68 9.12
C VAL A 249 -21.25 3.80 10.62
N VAL A 250 -20.30 3.46 11.49
CA VAL A 250 -20.40 3.63 12.94
C VAL A 250 -20.51 5.10 13.34
N LEU A 251 -19.69 5.98 12.76
CA LEU A 251 -19.70 7.41 13.11
C LEU A 251 -20.99 8.11 12.64
N ALA A 252 -21.58 7.69 11.51
CA ALA A 252 -22.90 8.18 11.07
C ALA A 252 -24.01 7.73 12.04
N ALA A 253 -23.92 6.53 12.60
CA ALA A 253 -24.79 6.08 13.68
C ALA A 253 -24.62 6.93 14.94
N VAL A 254 -23.38 7.28 15.31
CA VAL A 254 -23.10 8.22 16.43
C VAL A 254 -23.68 9.60 16.15
N ASP A 255 -23.57 10.12 14.92
CA ASP A 255 -24.16 11.40 14.51
C ASP A 255 -25.69 11.39 14.72
N TRP A 256 -26.36 10.31 14.32
CA TRP A 256 -27.80 10.15 14.52
C TRP A 256 -28.18 10.06 16.01
N LEU A 257 -27.45 9.26 16.80
CA LEU A 257 -27.70 9.15 18.23
C LEU A 257 -27.55 10.50 18.94
N ARG A 258 -26.53 11.28 18.59
CA ARG A 258 -26.31 12.63 19.12
C ARG A 258 -27.41 13.61 18.69
N ALA A 259 -27.81 13.57 17.42
CA ALA A 259 -28.89 14.41 16.91
C ALA A 259 -30.24 14.11 17.59
N ARG A 260 -30.53 12.83 17.86
CA ARG A 260 -31.79 12.38 18.46
C ARG A 260 -31.84 12.54 19.98
N HIS A 261 -30.75 12.24 20.68
CA HIS A 261 -30.73 12.12 22.15
C HIS A 261 -29.88 13.19 22.85
N GLY A 262 -29.22 14.08 22.11
CA GLY A 262 -28.46 15.21 22.63
C GLY A 262 -27.02 14.89 23.04
N GLN A 263 -26.30 15.93 23.48
CA GLN A 263 -24.87 15.86 23.80
C GLN A 263 -24.56 15.09 25.09
N SER A 264 -25.54 14.86 25.95
CA SER A 264 -25.40 14.06 27.18
C SER A 264 -25.67 12.57 26.99
N ALA A 265 -26.10 12.13 25.80
CA ALA A 265 -26.36 10.73 25.50
C ALA A 265 -25.11 9.87 25.79
N ARG A 266 -25.29 8.74 26.49
CA ARG A 266 -24.21 7.79 26.75
C ARG A 266 -24.13 6.82 25.58
N ILE A 267 -23.04 6.89 24.82
CA ILE A 267 -22.84 6.12 23.60
C ILE A 267 -21.64 5.19 23.79
N GLY A 268 -21.85 3.89 23.72
CA GLY A 268 -20.81 2.88 23.64
C GLY A 268 -20.66 2.33 22.23
N VAL A 269 -19.48 1.78 21.94
CA VAL A 269 -19.27 0.94 20.75
C VAL A 269 -18.67 -0.38 21.20
N CYS A 270 -19.11 -1.49 20.61
CA CYS A 270 -18.53 -2.79 20.91
C CYS A 270 -18.49 -3.67 19.68
N GLY A 271 -17.60 -4.66 19.68
CA GLY A 271 -17.55 -5.64 18.61
C GLY A 271 -16.56 -6.76 18.90
N TYR A 272 -16.65 -7.79 18.07
CA TYR A 272 -15.80 -8.96 18.11
C TYR A 272 -15.05 -9.12 16.79
N ALA A 273 -13.78 -9.53 16.83
CA ALA A 273 -12.95 -9.78 15.66
C ALA A 273 -12.86 -8.55 14.73
N GLU A 274 -13.31 -8.63 13.46
CA GLU A 274 -13.34 -7.46 12.56
C GLU A 274 -14.27 -6.34 13.08
N GLY A 275 -15.32 -6.71 13.81
CA GLY A 275 -16.17 -5.75 14.52
C GLY A 275 -15.45 -5.11 15.70
N GLY A 276 -14.58 -5.86 16.39
CA GLY A 276 -13.72 -5.36 17.46
C GLY A 276 -12.71 -4.34 16.95
N LEU A 277 -12.08 -4.63 15.80
CA LEU A 277 -11.24 -3.67 15.06
C LEU A 277 -11.98 -2.37 14.80
N THR A 278 -13.16 -2.46 14.17
CA THR A 278 -13.94 -1.29 13.77
C THR A 278 -14.41 -0.48 14.99
N ALA A 279 -14.87 -1.16 16.05
CA ALA A 279 -15.26 -0.53 17.31
C ALA A 279 -14.09 0.23 17.95
N PHE A 280 -12.92 -0.40 17.98
CA PHE A 280 -11.70 0.20 18.52
C PHE A 280 -11.29 1.45 17.75
N TYR A 281 -11.26 1.36 16.41
CA TYR A 281 -10.83 2.46 15.56
C TYR A 281 -11.86 3.61 15.57
N ALA A 282 -13.16 3.31 15.59
CA ALA A 282 -14.22 4.31 15.75
C ALA A 282 -14.08 5.07 17.07
N ALA A 283 -13.88 4.35 18.18
CA ALA A 283 -13.60 4.97 19.48
C ALA A 283 -12.32 5.81 19.46
N ALA A 284 -11.28 5.34 18.78
CA ALA A 284 -10.00 6.03 18.66
C ALA A 284 -10.07 7.29 17.79
N VAL A 285 -11.00 7.43 16.84
CA VAL A 285 -11.09 8.64 16.00
C VAL A 285 -12.23 9.59 16.37
N ASP A 286 -13.17 9.18 17.21
CA ASP A 286 -14.31 10.00 17.63
C ASP A 286 -14.44 10.07 19.15
N THR A 287 -14.25 11.26 19.71
CA THR A 287 -14.27 11.52 21.16
C THR A 287 -15.67 11.46 21.77
N ARG A 288 -16.73 11.43 20.96
CA ARG A 288 -18.13 11.39 21.42
C ARG A 288 -18.56 10.00 21.90
N ILE A 289 -17.78 8.96 21.65
CA ILE A 289 -18.01 7.60 22.13
C ILE A 289 -17.47 7.48 23.56
N ASN A 290 -18.32 7.18 24.53
CA ASN A 290 -18.01 7.15 25.96
C ASN A 290 -17.27 5.89 26.42
N ALA A 291 -17.55 4.75 25.78
CA ALA A 291 -16.94 3.46 26.13
C ALA A 291 -16.74 2.60 24.88
N ALA A 292 -15.67 1.79 24.88
CA ALA A 292 -15.39 0.80 23.84
C ALA A 292 -15.14 -0.59 24.45
N LEU A 293 -15.82 -1.62 23.93
CA LEU A 293 -15.51 -3.03 24.21
C LEU A 293 -14.93 -3.69 22.94
N VAL A 294 -13.66 -4.06 23.02
CA VAL A 294 -12.87 -4.61 21.92
C VAL A 294 -12.58 -6.08 22.23
N SER A 295 -13.37 -6.99 21.65
CA SER A 295 -13.23 -8.43 21.85
C SER A 295 -12.48 -9.09 20.69
N GLY A 296 -11.46 -9.88 20.99
CA GLY A 296 -10.78 -10.73 20.00
C GLY A 296 -10.09 -9.95 18.87
N TYR A 297 -9.44 -8.82 19.15
CA TYR A 297 -8.71 -8.05 18.15
C TYR A 297 -7.32 -7.54 18.61
N PHE A 298 -7.28 -6.94 19.81
CA PHE A 298 -6.12 -6.17 20.30
C PHE A 298 -4.82 -6.98 20.36
N ASP A 299 -3.73 -6.48 19.78
CA ASP A 299 -2.40 -7.11 19.78
C ASP A 299 -1.30 -6.13 19.28
N ALA A 300 -0.01 -6.48 19.34
CA ALA A 300 1.12 -5.57 19.10
C ALA A 300 1.29 -5.02 17.65
N ARG A 301 0.61 -5.64 16.67
CA ARG A 301 0.53 -5.24 15.25
C ARG A 301 1.81 -5.31 14.39
N GLN A 302 3.01 -5.62 14.89
CA GLN A 302 4.24 -5.69 14.05
C GLN A 302 4.15 -6.76 12.95
N ALA A 303 3.30 -7.77 13.13
CA ALA A 303 3.01 -8.81 12.14
C ALA A 303 1.74 -8.53 11.32
N VAL A 304 1.17 -7.32 11.33
CA VAL A 304 -0.09 -7.02 10.59
C VAL A 304 0.05 -7.27 9.08
N TRP A 305 1.27 -7.18 8.55
CA TRP A 305 1.56 -7.52 7.16
C TRP A 305 1.26 -8.98 6.83
N SER A 306 1.23 -9.90 7.80
CA SER A 306 0.92 -11.32 7.59
C SER A 306 -0.56 -11.66 7.77
N GLU A 307 -1.38 -10.73 8.26
CA GLU A 307 -2.83 -10.90 8.45
C GLU A 307 -3.58 -10.88 7.12
N PRO A 308 -4.91 -11.03 7.02
CA PRO A 308 -5.64 -10.83 5.76
C PRO A 308 -5.33 -9.47 5.11
N ILE A 309 -5.23 -9.42 3.79
CA ILE A 309 -4.75 -8.23 3.05
C ILE A 309 -5.54 -6.96 3.37
N TYR A 310 -6.83 -7.09 3.64
CA TYR A 310 -7.73 -5.99 4.01
C TYR A 310 -7.49 -5.42 5.42
N ARG A 311 -6.43 -5.83 6.13
CA ARG A 311 -5.94 -5.21 7.37
C ARG A 311 -4.64 -4.42 7.19
N ASN A 312 -4.04 -4.43 6.00
CA ASN A 312 -2.80 -3.71 5.73
C ASN A 312 -3.07 -2.20 5.62
N VAL A 313 -2.59 -1.42 6.59
CA VAL A 313 -2.80 0.03 6.64
C VAL A 313 -1.50 0.76 6.34
N TRP A 314 -1.54 1.71 5.40
CA TRP A 314 -0.39 2.50 4.99
C TRP A 314 0.22 3.27 6.16
N GLY A 315 1.51 3.03 6.40
CA GLY A 315 2.29 3.72 7.43
C GLY A 315 1.92 3.40 8.87
N LEU A 316 1.06 2.41 9.13
CA LEU A 316 0.53 2.14 10.47
C LEU A 316 1.64 2.06 11.53
N LEU A 317 2.66 1.24 11.28
CA LEU A 317 3.69 0.93 12.29
C LEU A 317 4.64 2.10 12.57
N ARG A 318 4.67 3.12 11.69
CA ARG A 318 5.47 4.33 11.89
C ARG A 318 5.06 5.07 13.15
N GLU A 319 3.75 5.18 13.39
CA GLU A 319 3.18 5.97 14.48
C GLU A 319 2.39 5.11 15.47
N PHE A 320 1.87 3.95 15.05
CA PHE A 320 0.86 3.21 15.78
C PHE A 320 1.17 1.71 15.92
N GLY A 321 0.98 1.19 17.13
CA GLY A 321 0.44 -0.14 17.39
C GLY A 321 -0.85 0.01 18.20
N ASP A 322 -1.45 -1.09 18.64
CA ASP A 322 -2.72 -1.01 19.35
C ASP A 322 -2.59 -0.29 20.71
N ALA A 323 -1.42 -0.34 21.38
CA ALA A 323 -1.21 0.45 22.59
C ALA A 323 -1.26 1.97 22.33
N GLU A 324 -0.67 2.41 21.22
CA GLU A 324 -0.70 3.82 20.82
C GLU A 324 -2.13 4.25 20.43
N ILE A 325 -2.87 3.41 19.70
CA ILE A 325 -4.27 3.68 19.34
C ILE A 325 -5.17 3.70 20.59
N ALA A 326 -4.90 2.85 21.58
CA ALA A 326 -5.62 2.87 22.86
C ALA A 326 -5.42 4.19 23.62
N GLY A 327 -4.24 4.80 23.49
CA GLY A 327 -3.97 6.17 23.94
C GLY A 327 -4.97 7.20 23.39
N LEU A 328 -5.48 7.01 22.17
CA LEU A 328 -6.50 7.89 21.60
C LEU A 328 -7.90 7.63 22.17
N VAL A 329 -8.14 6.47 22.77
CA VAL A 329 -9.43 6.16 23.41
C VAL A 329 -9.48 6.74 24.82
N ILE A 330 -8.44 6.49 25.63
CA ILE A 330 -8.36 6.95 27.01
C ILE A 330 -8.37 8.49 27.10
N PRO A 331 -8.95 9.07 28.18
CA PRO A 331 -9.41 8.45 29.43
C PRO A 331 -10.79 7.78 29.35
N ARG A 332 -11.43 7.79 28.18
CA ARG A 332 -12.74 7.14 28.00
C ARG A 332 -12.58 5.64 28.19
N ALA A 333 -13.63 4.98 28.64
CA ALA A 333 -13.53 3.58 29.07
C ALA A 333 -13.15 2.68 27.88
N LEU A 334 -12.09 1.90 28.05
CA LEU A 334 -11.64 0.90 27.09
C LEU A 334 -11.57 -0.46 27.79
N ILE A 335 -12.39 -1.39 27.32
CA ILE A 335 -12.41 -2.77 27.74
C ILE A 335 -11.81 -3.58 26.59
N ILE A 336 -10.72 -4.28 26.87
CA ILE A 336 -10.03 -5.17 25.94
C ILE A 336 -10.29 -6.58 26.42
N GLU A 337 -10.89 -7.40 25.57
CA GLU A 337 -11.10 -8.80 25.87
C GLU A 337 -10.25 -9.66 24.93
N HIS A 338 -9.35 -10.43 25.54
CA HIS A 338 -8.69 -11.55 24.87
C HIS A 338 -9.68 -12.72 24.83
N ALA A 339 -10.10 -13.07 23.62
CA ALA A 339 -11.03 -14.15 23.33
C ALA A 339 -10.60 -14.90 22.07
N PRO A 340 -10.95 -16.20 21.94
CA PRO A 340 -10.76 -16.96 20.70
C PRO A 340 -11.38 -16.23 19.50
N VAL A 341 -10.66 -16.21 18.39
CA VAL A 341 -11.11 -15.65 17.10
C VAL A 341 -11.23 -16.75 16.05
N PRO A 342 -12.00 -16.56 14.96
CA PRO A 342 -12.04 -17.54 13.89
C PRO A 342 -10.67 -17.66 13.22
N ASP A 343 -10.25 -18.89 12.89
CA ASP A 343 -9.07 -19.11 12.06
C ASP A 343 -9.37 -18.67 10.63
N VAL A 344 -8.61 -17.68 10.15
CA VAL A 344 -8.75 -17.12 8.81
C VAL A 344 -7.51 -17.44 8.00
N THR A 345 -7.65 -18.22 6.92
CA THR A 345 -6.55 -18.67 6.06
C THR A 345 -6.88 -18.44 4.58
N GLY A 346 -5.87 -18.32 3.71
CA GLY A 346 -6.08 -18.14 2.27
C GLY A 346 -6.45 -16.72 1.81
N HIS A 347 -6.55 -15.74 2.72
CA HIS A 347 -6.91 -14.35 2.40
C HIS A 347 -5.70 -13.48 2.09
N LYS A 348 -4.74 -14.07 1.36
CA LYS A 348 -3.42 -13.52 1.10
C LYS A 348 -2.72 -13.15 2.41
N GLY A 349 -2.91 -13.98 3.42
CA GLY A 349 -2.48 -13.81 4.80
C GLY A 349 -3.36 -14.62 5.74
N GLU A 350 -2.93 -14.73 6.98
CA GLU A 350 -3.49 -15.61 7.99
C GLU A 350 -3.75 -14.85 9.29
N TRP A 351 -4.86 -15.15 9.96
CA TRP A 351 -5.15 -14.59 11.27
C TRP A 351 -5.70 -15.65 12.21
N HIS A 352 -5.14 -15.66 13.40
CA HIS A 352 -5.38 -16.62 14.46
C HIS A 352 -5.49 -15.87 15.80
N THR A 353 -5.98 -16.56 16.82
CA THR A 353 -6.03 -16.01 18.17
C THR A 353 -4.60 -15.72 18.65
N PRO A 354 -4.26 -14.46 19.00
CA PRO A 354 -2.93 -14.16 19.52
C PRO A 354 -2.75 -14.77 20.91
N ASP A 355 -1.50 -15.02 21.31
CA ASP A 355 -1.18 -15.46 22.67
C ASP A 355 -1.60 -14.39 23.69
N TYR A 356 -2.26 -14.81 24.78
CA TYR A 356 -2.68 -13.88 25.85
C TYR A 356 -1.51 -13.06 26.40
N ALA A 357 -0.32 -13.66 26.55
CA ALA A 357 0.86 -12.96 27.04
C ALA A 357 1.27 -11.79 26.14
N ARG A 358 1.11 -11.93 24.82
CA ARG A 358 1.41 -10.88 23.85
C ARG A 358 0.41 -9.73 23.95
N VAL A 359 -0.88 -10.05 24.08
CA VAL A 359 -1.95 -9.06 24.30
C VAL A 359 -1.76 -8.32 25.61
N ALA A 360 -1.49 -9.04 26.70
CA ALA A 360 -1.23 -8.44 28.01
C ALA A 360 0.01 -7.53 28.00
N ALA A 361 1.09 -7.94 27.31
CA ALA A 361 2.28 -7.10 27.13
C ALA A 361 1.96 -5.82 26.35
N GLU A 362 1.15 -5.90 25.29
CA GLU A 362 0.73 -4.72 24.54
C GLU A 362 -0.13 -3.77 25.38
N VAL A 363 -1.05 -4.29 26.20
CA VAL A 363 -1.83 -3.46 27.14
C VAL A 363 -0.91 -2.76 28.15
N GLN A 364 0.13 -3.43 28.63
CA GLN A 364 1.11 -2.83 29.54
C GLN A 364 1.93 -1.69 28.91
N ARG A 365 2.07 -1.64 27.58
CA ARG A 365 2.75 -0.53 26.89
C ARG A 365 1.94 0.76 26.88
N ILE A 366 0.67 0.74 27.24
CA ILE A 366 -0.20 1.92 27.20
C ILE A 366 0.27 2.94 28.24
N GLU A 367 0.80 4.07 27.74
CA GLU A 367 1.32 5.15 28.57
C GLU A 367 0.19 5.92 29.23
N THR A 368 0.00 5.70 30.54
CA THR A 368 -1.02 6.40 31.34
C THR A 368 -0.48 7.52 32.21
N GLY A 369 0.82 7.47 32.55
CA GLY A 369 1.49 8.46 33.40
C GLY A 369 0.88 8.64 34.80
N GLY A 370 0.04 7.72 35.26
CA GLY A 370 -0.74 7.83 36.50
C GLY A 370 -1.91 8.82 36.44
N LEU A 371 -2.00 9.68 35.43
CA LEU A 371 -3.12 10.58 35.18
C LEU A 371 -4.31 9.85 34.55
N LEU A 372 -4.02 8.98 33.58
CA LEU A 372 -5.04 8.30 32.78
C LEU A 372 -5.43 6.95 33.40
N PRO A 373 -6.70 6.52 33.27
CA PRO A 373 -7.10 5.19 33.71
C PRO A 373 -6.44 4.12 32.84
N GLN A 374 -6.09 2.99 33.47
CA GLN A 374 -5.68 1.80 32.74
C GLN A 374 -6.90 1.15 32.06
N PRO A 375 -6.77 0.66 30.82
CA PRO A 375 -7.81 -0.15 30.20
C PRO A 375 -8.11 -1.41 31.02
N THR A 376 -9.36 -1.85 30.98
CA THR A 376 -9.75 -3.12 31.60
C THR A 376 -9.40 -4.26 30.67
N LEU A 377 -8.49 -5.14 31.09
CA LEU A 377 -8.16 -6.37 30.35
C LEU A 377 -8.95 -7.54 30.94
N VAL A 378 -9.76 -8.18 30.09
CA VAL A 378 -10.51 -9.40 30.40
C VAL A 378 -9.93 -10.55 29.57
N ARG A 379 -9.84 -11.74 30.18
CA ARG A 379 -9.49 -12.97 29.48
C ARG A 379 -10.70 -13.89 29.49
N SER A 380 -11.10 -14.35 28.31
CA SER A 380 -12.16 -15.33 28.15
C SER A 380 -11.68 -16.46 27.25
N ASP A 381 -11.52 -17.66 27.82
CA ASP A 381 -11.21 -18.86 27.04
C ASP A 381 -12.51 -19.53 26.51
N ALA A 382 -13.69 -19.07 26.96
CA ALA A 382 -14.99 -19.67 26.64
C ALA A 382 -15.64 -19.11 25.37
N GLY A 383 -15.21 -17.93 24.91
CA GLY A 383 -15.80 -17.24 23.77
C GLY A 383 -15.74 -15.71 23.91
N PRO A 384 -16.10 -14.96 22.87
CA PRO A 384 -16.11 -13.50 22.90
C PRO A 384 -17.29 -12.95 23.70
N LEU A 385 -17.14 -11.70 24.13
CA LEU A 385 -18.15 -10.90 24.82
C LEU A 385 -18.65 -11.60 26.08
N SER A 386 -17.71 -12.06 26.91
CA SER A 386 -17.99 -12.71 28.19
C SER A 386 -18.77 -11.81 29.14
N ASP A 387 -19.47 -12.42 30.11
CA ASP A 387 -20.23 -11.68 31.12
C ASP A 387 -19.36 -10.63 31.83
N GLN A 388 -18.12 -10.95 32.16
CA GLN A 388 -17.19 -10.01 32.81
C GLN A 388 -16.90 -8.79 31.91
N ALA A 389 -16.66 -9.00 30.62
CA ALA A 389 -16.39 -7.92 29.68
C ALA A 389 -17.64 -7.05 29.44
N VAL A 390 -18.80 -7.68 29.32
CA VAL A 390 -20.11 -7.04 29.13
C VAL A 390 -20.50 -6.21 30.36
N GLU A 391 -20.30 -6.74 31.56
CA GLU A 391 -20.57 -6.03 32.82
C GLU A 391 -19.66 -4.81 32.99
N ALA A 392 -18.35 -4.94 32.70
CA ALA A 392 -17.43 -3.81 32.73
C ALA A 392 -17.82 -2.72 31.72
N PHE A 393 -18.25 -3.12 30.51
CA PHE A 393 -18.71 -2.19 29.48
C PHE A 393 -20.03 -1.50 29.87
N ALA A 394 -21.00 -2.23 30.43
CA ALA A 394 -22.25 -1.67 30.90
C ALA A 394 -22.06 -0.71 32.08
N ALA A 395 -21.16 -1.03 33.02
CA ALA A 395 -20.78 -0.14 34.11
C ALA A 395 -20.18 1.18 33.58
N ALA A 396 -19.37 1.13 32.52
CA ALA A 396 -18.86 2.34 31.86
C ALA A 396 -19.96 3.21 31.20
N LEU A 397 -21.11 2.61 30.86
CA LEU A 397 -22.32 3.32 30.42
C LEU A 397 -23.25 3.69 31.59
N GLY A 398 -22.83 3.41 32.83
CA GLY A 398 -23.49 3.72 34.09
C GLY A 398 -24.65 2.79 34.43
N LEU A 399 -24.52 1.51 34.10
CA LEU A 399 -25.33 0.40 34.63
C LEU A 399 -24.43 -0.45 35.53
N ASP A 400 -24.49 -0.23 36.85
CA ASP A 400 -23.58 -0.88 37.81
C ASP A 400 -23.81 -2.40 37.93
N THR A 401 -25.03 -2.85 37.68
CA THR A 401 -25.42 -4.27 37.71
C THR A 401 -26.31 -4.60 36.52
N LEU A 402 -26.07 -5.75 35.89
CA LEU A 402 -26.92 -6.30 34.84
C LEU A 402 -27.70 -7.51 35.37
N ASP A 403 -29.02 -7.47 35.25
CA ASP A 403 -29.86 -8.63 35.52
C ASP A 403 -29.51 -9.78 34.54
N PRO A 404 -29.69 -11.04 34.95
CA PRO A 404 -29.52 -12.19 34.08
C PRO A 404 -30.46 -12.13 32.86
N LEU A 405 -30.01 -12.71 31.75
CA LEU A 405 -30.83 -12.85 30.55
C LEU A 405 -32.08 -13.70 30.83
N SER A 406 -33.24 -13.23 30.39
CA SER A 406 -34.51 -13.94 30.51
C SER A 406 -34.56 -15.21 29.63
N GLU A 407 -35.60 -16.02 29.76
CA GLU A 407 -35.86 -17.14 28.83
C GLU A 407 -36.60 -16.70 27.55
N GLU A 408 -37.14 -15.48 27.51
CA GLU A 408 -37.87 -14.97 26.34
C GLU A 408 -36.90 -14.76 25.17
N ARG A 409 -37.28 -15.22 23.97
CA ARG A 409 -36.46 -15.07 22.76
C ARG A 409 -37.25 -14.32 21.69
N PRO A 410 -36.61 -13.38 20.97
CA PRO A 410 -37.27 -12.65 19.92
C PRO A 410 -37.62 -13.60 18.76
N ALA A 411 -38.82 -13.49 18.22
CA ALA A 411 -39.27 -14.28 17.08
C ALA A 411 -39.23 -13.45 15.79
N GLU A 412 -38.61 -13.99 14.74
CA GLU A 412 -38.53 -13.37 13.42
C GLU A 412 -39.93 -13.23 12.80
N ARG A 413 -40.28 -11.99 12.40
CA ARG A 413 -41.57 -11.64 11.78
C ARG A 413 -41.50 -11.49 10.26
N ARG A 414 -40.31 -11.37 9.68
CA ARG A 414 -40.13 -11.30 8.22
C ARG A 414 -40.27 -12.69 7.62
N GLN A 415 -41.04 -12.82 6.53
CA GLN A 415 -41.38 -14.13 5.96
C GLN A 415 -40.33 -14.65 4.98
N SER A 416 -39.69 -13.76 4.21
CA SER A 416 -38.80 -14.11 3.10
C SER A 416 -37.53 -13.26 3.09
N PHE A 417 -37.07 -12.86 4.27
CA PHE A 417 -35.92 -11.97 4.38
C PHE A 417 -34.62 -12.70 4.01
N ASP A 418 -33.89 -12.14 3.04
CA ASP A 418 -32.58 -12.62 2.63
C ASP A 418 -31.46 -11.67 3.12
N PRO A 419 -30.67 -12.06 4.14
CA PRO A 419 -29.53 -11.26 4.59
C PRO A 419 -28.43 -11.14 3.52
N ALA A 420 -28.29 -12.11 2.61
CA ALA A 420 -27.29 -12.06 1.54
C ALA A 420 -27.64 -10.96 0.53
N ALA A 421 -28.92 -10.84 0.13
CA ALA A 421 -29.37 -9.73 -0.71
C ALA A 421 -29.15 -8.35 -0.05
N ARG A 422 -29.28 -8.23 1.29
CA ARG A 422 -28.98 -6.99 2.01
C ARG A 422 -27.49 -6.68 1.99
N HIS A 423 -26.63 -7.68 2.22
CA HIS A 423 -25.18 -7.53 2.14
C HIS A 423 -24.73 -7.16 0.72
N GLN A 424 -25.30 -7.78 -0.32
CA GLN A 424 -24.98 -7.46 -1.72
C GLN A 424 -25.28 -5.99 -2.07
N ARG A 425 -26.38 -5.42 -1.55
CA ARG A 425 -26.68 -3.98 -1.72
C ARG A 425 -25.62 -3.10 -1.06
N LEU A 426 -25.26 -3.38 0.19
CA LEU A 426 -24.19 -2.66 0.89
C LEU A 426 -22.86 -2.73 0.12
N PHE A 427 -22.50 -3.92 -0.35
CA PHE A 427 -21.30 -4.13 -1.15
C PHE A 427 -21.32 -3.30 -2.44
N GLN A 428 -22.43 -3.32 -3.19
CA GLN A 428 -22.56 -2.54 -4.42
C GLN A 428 -22.52 -1.04 -4.15
N GLU A 429 -23.18 -0.55 -3.11
CA GLU A 429 -23.14 0.88 -2.74
C GLU A 429 -21.72 1.34 -2.39
N MET A 430 -20.95 0.49 -1.69
CA MET A 430 -19.56 0.77 -1.35
C MET A 430 -18.65 0.73 -2.58
N GLU A 431 -18.82 -0.25 -3.47
CA GLU A 431 -18.13 -0.30 -4.76
C GLU A 431 -18.45 0.95 -5.60
N ASP A 432 -19.73 1.26 -5.79
CA ASP A 432 -20.19 2.41 -6.57
C ASP A 432 -19.64 3.72 -6.01
N HIS A 433 -19.52 3.84 -4.68
CA HIS A 433 -18.87 4.98 -4.05
C HIS A 433 -17.40 5.08 -4.46
N VAL A 434 -16.63 3.99 -4.37
CA VAL A 434 -15.22 4.01 -4.80
C VAL A 434 -15.10 4.28 -6.30
N GLN A 435 -15.96 3.70 -7.13
CA GLN A 435 -15.95 3.93 -8.58
C GLN A 435 -16.27 5.39 -8.95
N ARG A 436 -17.15 6.08 -8.20
CA ARG A 436 -17.33 7.53 -8.35
C ARG A 436 -16.04 8.31 -8.05
N LEU A 437 -15.28 7.92 -7.03
CA LEU A 437 -13.97 8.53 -6.73
C LEU A 437 -12.99 8.31 -7.89
N VAL A 438 -12.90 7.07 -8.41
CA VAL A 438 -12.05 6.74 -9.59
C VAL A 438 -12.43 7.61 -10.79
N GLN A 439 -13.72 7.77 -11.08
CA GLN A 439 -14.20 8.57 -12.21
C GLN A 439 -13.89 10.07 -12.06
N ARG A 440 -14.05 10.62 -10.85
CA ARG A 440 -13.79 12.04 -10.53
C ARG A 440 -12.29 12.35 -10.31
N SER A 441 -11.44 11.33 -10.17
CA SER A 441 -10.03 11.47 -9.78
C SER A 441 -9.20 12.45 -10.63
N ALA A 442 -9.41 12.45 -11.95
CA ALA A 442 -8.71 13.36 -12.85
C ALA A 442 -9.03 14.83 -12.55
N GLN A 443 -10.28 15.16 -12.25
CA GLN A 443 -10.70 16.50 -11.86
C GLN A 443 -10.11 16.90 -10.51
N VAL A 444 -10.05 15.96 -9.56
CA VAL A 444 -9.42 16.21 -8.26
C VAL A 444 -7.94 16.53 -8.42
N ARG A 445 -7.20 15.79 -9.26
CA ARG A 445 -5.77 16.07 -9.50
C ARG A 445 -5.56 17.38 -10.26
N GLU A 446 -6.40 17.68 -11.24
CA GLU A 446 -6.37 18.97 -11.94
C GLU A 446 -6.55 20.14 -10.94
N GLN A 447 -7.56 20.07 -10.08
CA GLN A 447 -7.84 21.13 -9.10
C GLN A 447 -6.78 21.24 -8.00
N THR A 448 -6.32 20.10 -7.46
CA THR A 448 -5.46 20.08 -6.26
C THR A 448 -3.97 20.13 -6.59
N PHE A 449 -3.56 19.73 -7.80
CA PHE A 449 -2.20 19.87 -8.31
C PHE A 449 -2.12 20.99 -9.35
N LEU A 450 -2.58 20.77 -10.58
CA LEU A 450 -2.25 21.64 -11.70
C LEU A 450 -2.70 23.09 -11.49
N LEU A 451 -3.95 23.30 -11.08
CA LEU A 451 -4.51 24.64 -10.85
C LEU A 451 -4.02 25.28 -9.54
N THR A 452 -3.49 24.50 -8.60
CA THR A 452 -2.77 25.03 -7.43
C THR A 452 -1.42 25.62 -7.87
N VAL A 453 -0.70 24.94 -8.76
CA VAL A 453 0.60 25.39 -9.27
C VAL A 453 0.46 26.54 -10.28
N MET A 454 -0.57 26.49 -11.13
CA MET A 454 -0.81 27.45 -12.21
C MET A 454 -2.29 27.89 -12.24
N PRO A 455 -2.72 28.72 -11.27
CA PRO A 455 -4.13 29.13 -11.15
C PRO A 455 -4.63 29.93 -12.37
N GLU A 456 -3.73 30.57 -13.13
CA GLU A 456 -4.08 31.27 -14.35
C GLU A 456 -4.63 30.34 -15.45
N LEU A 457 -4.32 29.03 -15.39
CA LEU A 457 -4.87 28.03 -16.30
C LEU A 457 -6.38 27.79 -16.09
N ALA A 458 -6.97 28.28 -15.00
CA ALA A 458 -8.42 28.23 -14.80
C ALA A 458 -9.18 29.33 -15.56
N GLN A 459 -8.51 30.37 -16.06
CA GLN A 459 -9.14 31.59 -16.57
C GLN A 459 -9.32 31.63 -18.09
N TRP A 460 -9.36 30.46 -18.74
CA TRP A 460 -9.35 30.37 -20.20
C TRP A 460 -10.63 30.96 -20.79
N LYS A 461 -10.44 31.83 -21.79
CA LYS A 461 -11.52 32.41 -22.57
C LYS A 461 -11.47 31.83 -23.98
N TRP A 462 -12.65 31.61 -24.55
CA TRP A 462 -12.76 31.24 -25.95
C TRP A 462 -12.02 32.27 -26.83
N SER A 463 -11.22 31.77 -27.77
CA SER A 463 -10.36 32.56 -28.66
C SER A 463 -10.28 31.89 -30.03
N THR A 464 -10.19 32.70 -31.08
CA THR A 464 -9.92 32.25 -32.45
C THR A 464 -8.48 32.54 -32.90
N ALA A 465 -7.63 33.05 -32.00
CA ALA A 465 -6.24 33.35 -32.33
C ALA A 465 -5.46 32.06 -32.64
N PRO A 466 -4.57 32.06 -33.66
CA PRO A 466 -3.81 30.87 -34.04
C PRO A 466 -2.67 30.54 -33.04
N SER A 467 -2.31 31.48 -32.16
CA SER A 467 -1.30 31.28 -31.12
C SER A 467 -1.59 32.16 -29.90
N HIS A 468 -1.07 31.72 -28.75
CA HIS A 468 -1.13 32.42 -27.47
C HIS A 468 0.26 32.47 -26.83
N PRO A 469 0.58 33.50 -26.03
CA PRO A 469 1.81 33.52 -25.24
C PRO A 469 1.89 32.30 -24.31
N THR A 470 3.09 31.79 -24.10
CA THR A 470 3.37 30.73 -23.13
C THR A 470 3.43 31.29 -21.72
N HIS A 471 3.24 30.43 -20.73
CA HIS A 471 3.37 30.73 -19.31
C HIS A 471 4.84 30.67 -18.86
N ALA A 472 5.15 31.34 -17.75
CA ALA A 472 6.50 31.38 -17.20
C ALA A 472 6.88 30.02 -16.60
N LEU A 473 7.95 29.41 -17.11
CA LEU A 473 8.47 28.13 -16.61
C LEU A 473 8.86 28.20 -15.13
N ASP A 474 9.52 29.28 -14.70
CA ASP A 474 10.00 29.42 -13.32
C ASP A 474 8.86 29.37 -12.29
N THR A 475 7.67 29.88 -12.64
CA THR A 475 6.47 29.78 -11.80
C THR A 475 6.07 28.33 -11.57
N PHE A 476 6.03 27.53 -12.65
CA PHE A 476 5.72 26.11 -12.54
C PHE A 476 6.78 25.36 -11.72
N LEU A 477 8.07 25.62 -11.97
CA LEU A 477 9.18 24.97 -11.25
C LEU A 477 9.17 25.28 -9.74
N ALA A 478 8.83 26.50 -9.35
CA ALA A 478 8.69 26.85 -7.93
C ALA A 478 7.49 26.16 -7.27
N GLY A 479 6.36 26.05 -7.98
CA GLY A 479 5.14 25.46 -7.43
C GLY A 479 5.10 23.94 -7.41
N VAL A 480 5.90 23.25 -8.24
CA VAL A 480 5.88 21.78 -8.35
C VAL A 480 6.66 21.06 -7.24
N GLU A 481 7.63 21.73 -6.59
CA GLU A 481 8.51 21.07 -5.61
C GLU A 481 7.76 20.45 -4.40
N PRO A 482 6.76 21.11 -3.78
CA PRO A 482 5.94 20.48 -2.74
C PRO A 482 5.22 19.21 -3.22
N PHE A 483 4.84 19.13 -4.50
CA PHE A 483 4.23 17.92 -5.08
C PHE A 483 5.26 16.82 -5.31
N ARG A 484 6.50 17.17 -5.67
CA ARG A 484 7.61 16.21 -5.75
C ARG A 484 7.93 15.62 -4.37
N GLN A 485 7.95 16.45 -3.33
CA GLN A 485 8.12 15.98 -1.94
C GLN A 485 6.95 15.07 -1.52
N ARG A 486 5.71 15.48 -1.79
CA ARG A 486 4.53 14.65 -1.53
C ARG A 486 4.58 13.32 -2.28
N PHE A 487 5.04 13.31 -3.53
CA PHE A 487 5.21 12.08 -4.30
C PHE A 487 6.27 11.16 -3.65
N ARG A 488 7.38 11.72 -3.18
CA ARG A 488 8.42 10.97 -2.46
C ARG A 488 7.91 10.38 -1.14
N GLU A 489 7.27 11.19 -0.31
CA GLU A 489 6.99 10.83 1.09
C GLU A 489 5.63 10.13 1.28
N GLU A 490 4.61 10.54 0.52
CA GLU A 490 3.24 10.07 0.72
C GLU A 490 2.79 9.02 -0.30
N ALA A 491 3.36 9.02 -1.51
CA ALA A 491 2.99 8.07 -2.56
C ALA A 491 3.97 6.89 -2.67
N MET A 492 5.27 7.18 -2.81
CA MET A 492 6.30 6.13 -2.90
C MET A 492 6.79 5.69 -1.52
N GLY A 493 6.86 6.62 -0.57
CA GLY A 493 7.51 6.42 0.72
C GLY A 493 9.04 6.35 0.60
N CYS A 494 9.73 6.49 1.73
CA CYS A 494 11.18 6.47 1.80
C CYS A 494 11.68 5.86 3.12
N PHE A 495 12.92 5.36 3.12
CA PHE A 495 13.58 4.92 4.33
C PHE A 495 14.40 6.05 4.93
N ASP A 496 14.24 6.27 6.23
CA ASP A 496 15.10 7.17 7.00
C ASP A 496 16.38 6.42 7.42
N GLU A 497 17.20 6.08 6.43
CA GLU A 497 18.52 5.46 6.62
C GLU A 497 19.47 6.03 5.57
N PRO A 498 20.68 6.47 5.95
CA PRO A 498 21.65 6.97 4.97
C PRO A 498 22.17 5.83 4.10
N LEU A 499 22.39 6.12 2.81
CA LEU A 499 23.03 5.18 1.90
C LEU A 499 24.48 4.89 2.32
N LEU A 500 24.91 3.64 2.16
CA LEU A 500 26.29 3.22 2.36
C LEU A 500 27.23 3.74 1.26
N ALA A 501 28.55 3.67 1.53
CA ALA A 501 29.55 3.85 0.48
C ALA A 501 29.39 2.77 -0.59
N CYS A 502 29.54 3.13 -1.88
CA CYS A 502 29.23 2.25 -3.01
C CYS A 502 29.89 0.87 -2.98
N ARG A 503 31.17 0.78 -2.57
CA ARG A 503 31.97 -0.46 -2.57
C ARG A 503 31.72 -1.33 -3.82
N PRO A 504 32.04 -0.80 -5.01
CA PRO A 504 31.70 -1.45 -6.26
C PRO A 504 32.46 -2.77 -6.43
N ARG A 505 31.72 -3.85 -6.65
CA ARG A 505 32.27 -5.16 -7.05
C ARG A 505 31.83 -5.48 -8.45
N THR A 506 32.75 -5.90 -9.30
CA THR A 506 32.46 -6.22 -10.69
C THR A 506 33.06 -7.53 -11.15
N ARG A 507 32.49 -8.08 -12.21
CA ARG A 507 33.09 -9.16 -13.00
C ARG A 507 32.69 -9.00 -14.46
N VAL A 508 33.58 -9.35 -15.38
CA VAL A 508 33.25 -9.41 -16.80
C VAL A 508 32.19 -10.47 -17.05
N VAL A 509 31.10 -10.08 -17.72
CA VAL A 509 30.01 -10.96 -18.15
C VAL A 509 30.19 -11.38 -19.60
N LYS A 510 30.57 -10.43 -20.44
CA LYS A 510 30.76 -10.67 -21.87
C LYS A 510 31.73 -9.65 -22.45
N ASP A 511 32.64 -10.12 -23.28
CA ASP A 511 33.57 -9.28 -24.02
C ASP A 511 33.34 -9.44 -25.53
N THR A 512 33.25 -8.32 -26.25
CA THR A 512 33.08 -8.28 -27.70
C THR A 512 34.08 -7.31 -28.33
N PRO A 513 34.27 -7.29 -29.66
CA PRO A 513 35.14 -6.30 -30.29
C PRO A 513 34.71 -4.83 -30.06
N GLN A 514 33.41 -4.57 -29.85
CA GLN A 514 32.86 -3.21 -29.75
C GLN A 514 32.70 -2.73 -28.31
N TRP A 515 32.40 -3.63 -27.37
CA TRP A 515 32.10 -3.29 -25.99
C TRP A 515 32.41 -4.44 -25.02
N THR A 516 32.54 -4.12 -23.73
CA THR A 516 32.65 -5.09 -22.63
C THR A 516 31.50 -4.86 -21.65
N ALA A 517 30.86 -5.94 -21.20
CA ALA A 517 29.78 -5.91 -20.22
C ALA A 517 30.24 -6.45 -18.87
N TYR A 518 29.90 -5.76 -17.79
CA TYR A 518 30.26 -6.08 -16.41
C TYR A 518 29.01 -6.22 -15.56
N ASP A 519 28.94 -7.28 -14.75
CA ASP A 519 28.04 -7.26 -13.58
C ASP A 519 28.62 -6.23 -12.60
N VAL A 520 27.76 -5.40 -12.01
CA VAL A 520 28.12 -4.38 -11.02
C VAL A 520 27.23 -4.54 -9.80
N VAL A 521 27.84 -4.67 -8.61
CA VAL A 521 27.16 -4.72 -7.32
C VAL A 521 27.61 -3.57 -6.44
N LEU A 522 26.65 -2.80 -5.92
CA LEU A 522 26.88 -1.62 -5.07
C LEU A 522 26.16 -1.80 -3.73
N ASP A 523 26.82 -1.51 -2.61
CA ASP A 523 26.13 -1.49 -1.31
C ASP A 523 25.14 -0.31 -1.24
N VAL A 524 23.93 -0.54 -0.72
CA VAL A 524 22.87 0.46 -0.56
C VAL A 524 22.57 0.66 0.93
N TYR A 525 22.11 -0.39 1.61
CA TYR A 525 21.91 -0.47 3.06
C TYR A 525 22.61 -1.73 3.60
N PRO A 526 22.76 -1.93 4.92
CA PRO A 526 23.47 -3.08 5.47
C PRO A 526 23.02 -4.44 4.91
N GLU A 527 21.72 -4.61 4.65
CA GLU A 527 21.15 -5.83 4.06
C GLU A 527 20.79 -5.72 2.56
N LEU A 528 20.86 -4.52 1.98
CA LEU A 528 20.41 -4.23 0.60
C LEU A 528 21.57 -3.78 -0.28
N PHE A 529 21.66 -4.31 -1.49
CA PHE A 529 22.60 -3.87 -2.53
C PHE A 529 21.84 -3.50 -3.80
N ALA A 530 22.49 -2.79 -4.72
CA ALA A 530 22.02 -2.62 -6.09
C ALA A 530 22.83 -3.54 -6.99
N TRP A 531 22.18 -4.17 -7.97
CA TRP A 531 22.84 -4.98 -8.98
C TRP A 531 22.37 -4.56 -10.36
N GLY A 532 23.30 -4.51 -11.32
CA GLY A 532 23.00 -4.27 -12.70
C GLY A 532 24.15 -4.65 -13.61
N LEU A 533 23.95 -4.43 -14.91
CA LEU A 533 24.93 -4.68 -15.95
C LEU A 533 25.39 -3.34 -16.55
N LEU A 534 26.69 -3.02 -16.44
CA LEU A 534 27.31 -1.92 -17.17
C LEU A 534 27.82 -2.44 -18.52
N VAL A 535 27.45 -1.81 -19.63
CA VAL A 535 28.02 -2.08 -20.96
C VAL A 535 28.85 -0.87 -21.39
N LEU A 536 30.15 -1.11 -21.60
CA LEU A 536 31.14 -0.09 -21.85
C LEU A 536 31.70 -0.21 -23.29
N PRO A 537 31.48 0.78 -24.17
CA PRO A 537 32.12 0.83 -25.47
C PRO A 537 33.66 0.84 -25.36
N LYS A 538 34.34 0.10 -26.24
CA LYS A 538 35.82 -0.02 -26.23
C LYS A 538 36.53 1.14 -26.93
N ASP A 539 35.81 1.95 -27.69
CA ASP A 539 36.35 3.07 -28.47
C ASP A 539 36.38 4.39 -27.69
N ILE A 540 36.07 4.38 -26.38
CA ILE A 540 36.18 5.54 -25.49
C ILE A 540 37.64 5.98 -25.41
N GLN A 541 37.91 7.22 -25.80
CA GLN A 541 39.25 7.80 -25.77
C GLN A 541 39.64 8.23 -24.35
N PRO A 542 40.95 8.27 -24.01
CA PRO A 542 41.40 8.82 -22.73
C PRO A 542 40.87 10.24 -22.49
N GLY A 543 40.18 10.43 -21.36
CA GLY A 543 39.57 11.70 -20.98
C GLY A 543 38.20 11.99 -21.63
N GLU A 544 37.73 11.14 -22.53
CA GLU A 544 36.39 11.23 -23.12
C GLU A 544 35.32 10.83 -22.10
N ARG A 545 34.24 11.61 -22.03
CA ARG A 545 33.06 11.33 -21.20
C ARG A 545 31.83 11.19 -22.08
N ARG A 546 31.17 10.03 -21.97
CA ARG A 546 30.02 9.69 -22.81
C ARG A 546 28.71 9.77 -22.04
N PRO A 547 27.61 10.12 -22.73
CA PRO A 547 26.27 10.05 -22.14
C PRO A 547 25.92 8.59 -21.77
N VAL A 548 25.09 8.44 -20.74
CA VAL A 548 24.63 7.14 -20.25
C VAL A 548 23.15 6.94 -20.57
N VAL A 549 22.77 5.74 -20.98
CA VAL A 549 21.36 5.32 -21.02
C VAL A 549 21.13 4.18 -20.03
N VAL A 550 20.35 4.47 -18.99
CA VAL A 550 19.87 3.45 -18.06
C VAL A 550 18.69 2.72 -18.70
N CYS A 551 18.89 1.43 -18.99
CA CYS A 551 17.93 0.59 -19.69
C CYS A 551 17.22 -0.33 -18.69
N GLN A 552 15.91 -0.16 -18.51
CA GLN A 552 15.15 -0.92 -17.50
C GLN A 552 14.26 -1.99 -18.13
N HIS A 553 14.44 -3.24 -17.69
CA HIS A 553 13.58 -4.36 -18.06
C HIS A 553 12.28 -4.36 -17.24
N GLY A 554 11.26 -5.08 -17.72
CA GLY A 554 9.98 -5.28 -17.07
C GLY A 554 9.95 -6.43 -16.05
N ARG A 555 8.73 -6.79 -15.64
CA ARG A 555 8.43 -7.90 -14.70
C ARG A 555 9.11 -9.19 -15.13
N ASP A 556 9.60 -9.94 -14.13
CA ASP A 556 10.37 -11.18 -14.27
C ASP A 556 11.67 -11.09 -15.07
N GLY A 557 12.01 -9.93 -15.64
CA GLY A 557 13.27 -9.72 -16.35
C GLY A 557 14.49 -9.67 -15.42
N ILE A 558 15.66 -9.76 -16.05
CA ILE A 558 16.97 -9.52 -15.46
C ILE A 558 17.79 -8.61 -16.39
N PRO A 559 18.84 -7.92 -15.91
CA PRO A 559 19.68 -7.02 -16.72
C PRO A 559 20.12 -7.60 -18.06
N ARG A 560 20.51 -8.88 -18.08
CA ARG A 560 21.00 -9.58 -19.27
C ARG A 560 19.96 -9.71 -20.39
N ASN A 561 18.66 -9.59 -20.08
CA ASN A 561 17.63 -9.61 -21.12
C ASN A 561 17.71 -8.42 -22.09
N LEU A 562 18.37 -7.33 -21.68
CA LEU A 562 18.61 -6.14 -22.51
C LEU A 562 19.95 -6.21 -23.25
N LEU A 563 20.79 -7.23 -22.99
CA LEU A 563 22.13 -7.36 -23.58
C LEU A 563 22.12 -8.23 -24.85
N ASP A 564 21.75 -9.50 -24.74
CA ASP A 564 21.92 -10.47 -25.83
C ASP A 564 20.95 -11.66 -25.76
N ALA A 565 19.92 -11.59 -24.91
CA ALA A 565 18.93 -12.65 -24.79
C ALA A 565 18.04 -12.79 -26.04
N ASN A 566 18.11 -11.84 -26.99
CA ASN A 566 17.37 -11.85 -28.25
C ASN A 566 15.84 -11.96 -28.04
N THR A 567 15.35 -11.44 -26.92
CA THR A 567 13.91 -11.35 -26.68
C THR A 567 13.33 -10.27 -27.58
N THR A 568 12.21 -10.60 -28.24
CA THR A 568 11.56 -9.70 -29.21
C THR A 568 11.09 -8.39 -28.58
N GLY A 569 10.78 -8.42 -27.27
CA GLY A 569 10.34 -7.25 -26.50
C GLY A 569 11.45 -6.23 -26.23
N TYR A 570 12.68 -6.67 -25.95
CA TYR A 570 13.77 -5.77 -25.52
C TYR A 570 14.77 -5.42 -26.62
N ARG A 571 14.85 -6.21 -27.70
CA ARG A 571 15.74 -5.96 -28.86
C ARG A 571 17.21 -5.68 -28.51
N ASN A 572 17.69 -6.24 -27.39
CA ASN A 572 19.05 -6.05 -26.91
C ASN A 572 19.45 -4.56 -26.80
N VAL A 573 18.52 -3.67 -26.41
CA VAL A 573 18.73 -2.22 -26.46
C VAL A 573 19.99 -1.74 -25.75
N ALA A 574 20.43 -2.40 -24.67
CA ALA A 574 21.64 -1.99 -23.94
C ALA A 574 22.91 -2.23 -24.77
N ALA A 575 22.99 -3.36 -25.49
CA ALA A 575 24.10 -3.63 -26.41
C ALA A 575 24.03 -2.73 -27.63
N VAL A 576 22.85 -2.59 -28.25
CA VAL A 576 22.69 -1.78 -29.47
C VAL A 576 22.98 -0.30 -29.23
N LEU A 577 22.63 0.24 -28.06
CA LEU A 577 23.01 1.61 -27.67
C LEU A 577 24.52 1.73 -27.39
N ALA A 578 25.15 0.70 -26.84
CA ALA A 578 26.61 0.67 -26.66
C ALA A 578 27.35 0.68 -28.01
N GLU A 579 26.87 -0.06 -29.00
CA GLU A 579 27.38 -0.04 -30.38
C GLU A 579 27.20 1.34 -31.05
N ARG A 580 26.24 2.15 -30.57
CA ARG A 580 26.02 3.54 -30.99
C ARG A 580 26.87 4.54 -30.19
N GLY A 581 27.73 4.05 -29.30
CA GLY A 581 28.67 4.83 -28.52
C GLY A 581 28.17 5.30 -27.15
N PHE A 582 26.94 4.98 -26.74
CA PHE A 582 26.48 5.30 -25.38
C PHE A 582 27.11 4.36 -24.35
N VAL A 583 27.35 4.84 -23.14
CA VAL A 583 27.51 3.92 -22.00
C VAL A 583 26.11 3.45 -21.61
N THR A 584 25.89 2.16 -21.34
CA THR A 584 24.58 1.70 -20.88
C THR A 584 24.68 1.00 -19.53
N PHE A 585 23.65 1.18 -18.70
CA PHE A 585 23.53 0.49 -17.43
C PHE A 585 22.14 -0.13 -17.34
N ALA A 586 22.04 -1.44 -17.12
CA ALA A 586 20.78 -2.14 -16.95
C ALA A 586 20.63 -2.58 -15.48
N PRO A 587 19.84 -1.88 -14.64
CA PRO A 587 19.62 -2.29 -13.26
C PRO A 587 18.69 -3.49 -13.18
N HIS A 588 18.83 -4.27 -12.10
CA HIS A 588 17.80 -5.20 -11.66
C HIS A 588 16.90 -4.53 -10.61
N ASN A 589 15.60 -4.51 -10.87
CA ASN A 589 14.57 -4.08 -9.93
C ASN A 589 13.83 -5.27 -9.33
N LEU A 590 13.22 -5.07 -8.17
CA LEU A 590 12.60 -6.09 -7.31
C LEU A 590 11.24 -6.62 -7.83
N TYR A 591 11.13 -6.95 -9.12
CA TYR A 591 9.87 -7.37 -9.77
C TYR A 591 9.91 -8.83 -10.28
N ARG A 592 10.66 -9.71 -9.60
CA ARG A 592 10.84 -11.12 -9.97
C ARG A 592 10.52 -12.02 -8.78
N GLY A 593 9.89 -13.16 -9.06
CA GLY A 593 9.50 -14.13 -8.02
C GLY A 593 8.07 -13.93 -7.48
N GLU A 594 7.22 -13.23 -8.24
CA GLU A 594 5.78 -13.13 -8.01
C GLU A 594 5.43 -12.76 -6.56
N ASP A 595 4.89 -13.69 -5.78
CA ASP A 595 4.47 -13.44 -4.40
C ASP A 595 5.58 -12.86 -3.53
N ARG A 596 6.85 -13.15 -3.80
CA ARG A 596 7.97 -12.61 -3.04
C ARG A 596 7.97 -11.08 -3.02
N TYR A 597 7.85 -10.42 -4.17
CA TYR A 597 7.85 -8.95 -4.22
C TYR A 597 6.54 -8.37 -3.71
N ARG A 598 5.42 -9.10 -3.84
CA ARG A 598 4.13 -8.65 -3.30
C ARG A 598 4.15 -8.62 -1.77
N TRP A 599 4.71 -9.66 -1.16
CA TRP A 599 4.93 -9.69 0.29
C TRP A 599 5.95 -8.66 0.75
N LEU A 600 6.96 -8.36 -0.07
CA LEU A 600 7.90 -7.28 0.21
C LEU A 600 7.20 -5.92 0.26
N ASP A 601 6.41 -5.60 -0.77
CA ASP A 601 5.64 -4.35 -0.81
C ASP A 601 4.65 -4.26 0.36
N ARG A 602 3.97 -5.37 0.68
CA ARG A 602 3.06 -5.43 1.82
C ARG A 602 3.74 -5.14 3.17
N LYS A 603 4.93 -5.69 3.41
CA LYS A 603 5.74 -5.36 4.59
C LYS A 603 6.16 -3.89 4.58
N ALA A 604 6.55 -3.37 3.42
CA ALA A 604 6.96 -1.98 3.26
C ALA A 604 5.82 -1.00 3.56
N ASN A 605 4.60 -1.29 3.11
CA ASN A 605 3.42 -0.46 3.34
C ASN A 605 3.20 -0.18 4.84
N CYS A 606 3.47 -1.16 5.71
CA CYS A 606 3.34 -1.01 7.16
C CYS A 606 4.27 0.05 7.76
N VAL A 607 5.40 0.34 7.12
CA VAL A 607 6.41 1.32 7.55
C VAL A 607 6.49 2.54 6.62
N LYS A 608 5.39 2.84 5.91
CA LYS A 608 5.24 3.98 5.00
C LYS A 608 6.27 3.97 3.85
N ALA A 609 6.47 2.79 3.28
CA ALA A 609 7.35 2.55 2.15
C ALA A 609 6.63 1.66 1.12
N THR A 610 7.13 1.64 -0.11
CA THR A 610 6.67 0.73 -1.17
C THR A 610 7.87 -0.04 -1.73
N LEU A 611 7.61 -0.95 -2.66
CA LEU A 611 8.62 -1.54 -3.51
C LEU A 611 9.52 -0.49 -4.18
N PHE A 612 8.95 0.67 -4.54
CA PHE A 612 9.69 1.77 -5.13
C PHE A 612 10.63 2.49 -4.15
N SER A 613 10.42 2.43 -2.83
CA SER A 613 11.36 3.00 -1.86
C SER A 613 12.75 2.33 -1.93
N PHE A 614 12.78 1.00 -2.12
CA PHE A 614 14.01 0.25 -2.34
C PHE A 614 14.64 0.62 -3.69
N ILE A 615 13.82 0.66 -4.74
CA ILE A 615 14.26 0.87 -6.11
C ILE A 615 14.83 2.28 -6.28
N ILE A 616 14.16 3.31 -5.73
CA ILE A 616 14.65 4.69 -5.72
C ILE A 616 16.01 4.76 -5.00
N SER A 617 16.16 4.10 -3.85
CA SER A 617 17.42 4.05 -3.10
C SER A 617 18.54 3.39 -3.92
N SER A 618 18.24 2.25 -4.57
CA SER A 618 19.18 1.57 -5.46
C SER A 618 19.57 2.43 -6.66
N HIS A 619 18.62 3.13 -7.28
CA HIS A 619 18.88 4.04 -8.39
C HIS A 619 19.70 5.26 -7.96
N ASP A 620 19.47 5.85 -6.79
CA ASP A 620 20.31 6.93 -6.25
C ASP A 620 21.76 6.44 -6.09
N GLN A 621 21.95 5.24 -5.52
CA GLN A 621 23.28 4.63 -5.40
C GLN A 621 23.95 4.40 -6.77
N ILE A 622 23.20 3.89 -7.75
CA ILE A 622 23.69 3.67 -9.12
C ILE A 622 24.10 5.00 -9.77
N LEU A 623 23.28 6.05 -9.64
CA LEU A 623 23.57 7.36 -10.22
C LEU A 623 24.80 8.01 -9.58
N ARG A 624 24.95 7.92 -8.25
CA ARG A 624 26.15 8.40 -7.54
C ARG A 624 27.41 7.70 -8.02
N TRP A 625 27.34 6.38 -8.21
CA TRP A 625 28.47 5.61 -8.72
C TRP A 625 28.79 5.95 -10.18
N LEU A 626 27.77 6.01 -11.06
CA LEU A 626 27.94 6.35 -12.47
C LEU A 626 28.54 7.76 -12.64
N ASP A 627 28.04 8.75 -11.91
CA ASP A 627 28.53 10.15 -11.94
C ASP A 627 30.01 10.26 -11.55
N ALA A 628 30.51 9.34 -10.72
CA ALA A 628 31.90 9.29 -10.30
C ALA A 628 32.85 8.63 -11.31
N GLN A 629 32.33 7.97 -12.36
CA GLN A 629 33.17 7.25 -13.32
C GLN A 629 33.86 8.21 -14.29
N PRO A 630 35.15 8.02 -14.60
CA PRO A 630 35.92 8.96 -15.42
C PRO A 630 35.44 9.05 -16.88
N PHE A 631 34.75 8.00 -17.36
CA PHE A 631 34.21 7.87 -18.72
C PHE A 631 32.73 8.27 -18.84
N VAL A 632 32.08 8.68 -17.75
CA VAL A 632 30.67 9.07 -17.74
C VAL A 632 30.54 10.60 -17.73
N ASP A 633 29.65 11.11 -18.58
CA ASP A 633 29.13 12.47 -18.44
C ASP A 633 27.88 12.44 -17.54
N GLY A 634 28.09 12.73 -16.26
CA GLY A 634 27.05 12.71 -15.24
C GLY A 634 25.93 13.73 -15.40
N SER A 635 26.07 14.70 -16.32
CA SER A 635 24.99 15.62 -16.70
C SER A 635 24.07 15.07 -17.79
N ARG A 636 24.42 13.93 -18.38
CA ARG A 636 23.74 13.32 -19.53
C ARG A 636 23.42 11.85 -19.29
N ILE A 637 22.67 11.57 -18.22
CA ILE A 637 22.15 10.23 -17.91
C ILE A 637 20.65 10.20 -18.26
N GLY A 638 20.26 9.42 -19.26
CA GLY A 638 18.86 9.20 -19.66
C GLY A 638 18.29 7.90 -19.09
N PHE A 639 16.97 7.82 -18.96
CA PHE A 639 16.26 6.60 -18.57
C PHE A 639 15.40 6.07 -19.73
N TYR A 640 15.42 4.76 -19.98
CA TYR A 640 14.55 4.09 -20.96
C TYR A 640 14.07 2.73 -20.42
N GLY A 641 12.76 2.57 -20.22
CA GLY A 641 12.20 1.33 -19.68
C GLY A 641 10.92 0.85 -20.37
N LEU A 642 10.71 -0.48 -20.36
CA LEU A 642 9.53 -1.17 -20.88
C LEU A 642 8.73 -1.84 -19.76
N SER A 643 7.40 -1.80 -19.80
CA SER A 643 6.51 -2.51 -18.84
C SER A 643 6.66 -1.94 -17.42
N TYR A 644 6.90 -2.76 -16.40
CA TYR A 644 7.39 -2.32 -15.08
C TYR A 644 8.64 -1.40 -15.17
N GLY A 645 9.46 -1.53 -16.22
CA GLY A 645 10.50 -0.54 -16.51
C GLY A 645 9.96 0.80 -17.00
N GLY A 646 8.86 0.79 -17.75
CA GLY A 646 8.07 1.99 -18.07
C GLY A 646 7.41 2.58 -16.81
N GLU A 647 6.92 1.72 -15.91
CA GLU A 647 6.42 2.13 -14.59
C GLU A 647 7.51 2.86 -13.79
N THR A 648 8.73 2.34 -13.84
CA THR A 648 9.94 2.94 -13.25
C THR A 648 10.28 4.28 -13.89
N ALA A 649 10.12 4.40 -15.21
CA ALA A 649 10.41 5.62 -15.99
C ALA A 649 9.61 6.85 -15.54
N VAL A 650 8.45 6.65 -14.91
CA VAL A 650 7.60 7.73 -14.37
C VAL A 650 7.57 7.79 -12.84
N ARG A 651 8.32 6.93 -12.12
CA ARG A 651 8.37 6.95 -10.64
C ARG A 651 9.75 7.31 -10.10
N VAL A 652 10.82 6.86 -10.76
CA VAL A 652 12.20 7.11 -10.31
C VAL A 652 12.75 8.43 -10.86
N PRO A 653 12.75 8.70 -12.18
CA PRO A 653 13.29 9.96 -12.70
C PRO A 653 12.66 11.24 -12.12
N PRO A 654 11.34 11.32 -11.83
CA PRO A 654 10.77 12.48 -11.15
C PRO A 654 11.45 12.84 -9.82
N LEU A 655 11.99 11.86 -9.10
CA LEU A 655 12.54 12.03 -7.75
C LEU A 655 14.07 12.14 -7.70
N LEU A 656 14.75 11.73 -8.78
CA LEU A 656 16.21 11.74 -8.91
C LEU A 656 16.64 12.67 -10.04
N ASP A 657 17.15 13.85 -9.68
CA ASP A 657 17.46 14.93 -10.64
C ASP A 657 18.62 14.62 -11.59
N LYS A 658 19.45 13.60 -11.29
CA LYS A 658 20.53 13.15 -12.17
C LYS A 658 20.04 12.54 -13.48
N TYR A 659 18.79 12.07 -13.54
CA TYR A 659 18.17 11.70 -14.82
C TYR A 659 17.79 12.96 -15.59
N CYS A 660 18.44 13.18 -16.74
CA CYS A 660 18.22 14.36 -17.58
C CYS A 660 17.04 14.21 -18.56
N LEU A 661 16.58 12.98 -18.82
CA LEU A 661 15.39 12.65 -19.61
C LEU A 661 14.82 11.29 -19.20
N SER A 662 13.58 11.00 -19.61
CA SER A 662 12.95 9.69 -19.38
C SER A 662 12.07 9.24 -20.56
N ILE A 663 12.09 7.94 -20.85
CA ILE A 663 11.29 7.26 -21.87
C ILE A 663 10.49 6.13 -21.23
N CYS A 664 9.16 6.25 -21.29
CA CYS A 664 8.21 5.24 -20.79
C CYS A 664 7.64 4.43 -21.97
N SER A 665 8.04 3.16 -22.10
CA SER A 665 7.52 2.25 -23.13
C SER A 665 6.59 1.19 -22.54
N GLY A 666 5.49 0.91 -23.22
CA GLY A 666 4.61 -0.23 -22.94
C GLY A 666 3.93 -0.24 -21.56
N ASP A 667 3.82 0.91 -20.89
CA ASP A 667 3.08 1.02 -19.62
C ASP A 667 2.25 2.30 -19.50
N PHE A 668 2.66 3.38 -20.16
CA PHE A 668 2.03 4.70 -20.00
C PHE A 668 0.52 4.67 -20.30
N ASN A 669 -0.34 4.95 -19.31
CA ASN A 669 -1.79 4.85 -19.45
C ASN A 669 -2.54 5.66 -18.37
N GLN A 670 -3.89 5.67 -18.40
CA GLN A 670 -4.71 6.12 -17.26
C GLN A 670 -4.57 5.13 -16.08
N TRP A 671 -3.59 5.36 -15.22
CA TRP A 671 -3.15 4.40 -14.20
C TRP A 671 -4.21 4.18 -13.14
N THR A 672 -4.89 5.23 -12.67
CA THR A 672 -5.93 5.09 -11.65
C THR A 672 -7.04 4.15 -12.09
N ARG A 673 -7.45 4.24 -13.36
CA ARG A 673 -8.46 3.34 -13.93
C ARG A 673 -7.91 1.92 -14.13
N LYS A 674 -6.67 1.79 -14.59
CA LYS A 674 -6.01 0.48 -14.74
C LYS A 674 -5.94 -0.26 -13.39
N VAL A 675 -5.67 0.44 -12.28
CA VAL A 675 -5.56 -0.16 -10.95
C VAL A 675 -6.92 -0.45 -10.32
N ALA A 676 -7.84 0.53 -10.32
CA ALA A 676 -9.00 0.50 -9.42
C ALA A 676 -10.37 0.37 -10.13
N SER A 677 -10.44 0.40 -11.46
CA SER A 677 -11.72 0.26 -12.17
C SER A 677 -12.22 -1.18 -12.13
N THR A 678 -13.47 -1.39 -11.72
CA THR A 678 -14.08 -2.73 -11.70
C THR A 678 -14.73 -3.12 -13.02
N SER A 679 -14.93 -2.17 -13.94
CA SER A 679 -15.59 -2.40 -15.23
C SER A 679 -14.64 -2.78 -16.37
N GLU A 680 -13.33 -2.63 -16.19
CA GLU A 680 -12.36 -2.74 -17.29
C GLU A 680 -11.66 -4.10 -17.28
N PRO A 681 -11.72 -4.88 -18.38
CA PRO A 681 -11.33 -6.30 -18.37
C PRO A 681 -9.83 -6.57 -18.17
N PHE A 682 -9.00 -5.53 -18.31
CA PHE A 682 -7.55 -5.57 -18.11
C PHE A 682 -7.11 -4.81 -16.85
N SER A 683 -8.06 -4.41 -15.99
CA SER A 683 -7.74 -3.79 -14.71
C SER A 683 -7.14 -4.80 -13.72
N PHE A 684 -6.25 -4.32 -12.85
CA PHE A 684 -5.68 -5.11 -11.75
C PHE A 684 -6.71 -5.55 -10.69
N MET A 685 -7.92 -4.99 -10.72
CA MET A 685 -9.04 -5.54 -9.95
C MET A 685 -9.41 -6.97 -10.34
N ARG A 686 -9.08 -7.39 -11.57
CA ARG A 686 -9.50 -8.67 -12.13
C ARG A 686 -8.37 -9.70 -12.20
N THR A 687 -7.19 -9.35 -11.71
CA THR A 687 -5.98 -10.16 -11.86
C THR A 687 -5.27 -10.33 -10.51
N ILE A 688 -4.14 -11.03 -10.52
CA ILE A 688 -3.45 -11.46 -9.29
C ILE A 688 -2.59 -10.37 -8.64
N GLU A 689 -2.41 -9.21 -9.27
CA GLU A 689 -1.52 -8.15 -8.84
C GLU A 689 -2.09 -7.33 -7.68
N TRP A 690 -2.13 -7.93 -6.49
CA TRP A 690 -2.64 -7.31 -5.27
C TRP A 690 -1.69 -6.29 -4.63
N GLU A 691 -0.47 -6.16 -5.13
CA GLU A 691 0.51 -5.12 -4.79
C GLU A 691 0.31 -3.81 -5.57
N MET A 692 -0.43 -3.84 -6.68
CA MET A 692 -0.60 -2.67 -7.57
C MET A 692 -1.33 -1.46 -6.96
N PRO A 693 -2.26 -1.63 -6.01
CA PRO A 693 -2.83 -0.49 -5.31
C PRO A 693 -1.79 0.26 -4.47
N TYR A 694 -1.40 1.45 -4.92
CA TYR A 694 -0.58 2.41 -4.15
C TYR A 694 -1.46 3.34 -3.31
N TRP A 695 -1.15 3.53 -2.03
CA TRP A 695 -1.97 4.33 -1.12
C TRP A 695 -2.22 5.75 -1.65
N ASN A 696 -3.50 6.10 -1.81
CA ASN A 696 -3.96 7.43 -2.21
C ASN A 696 -3.35 7.99 -3.51
N LEU A 697 -2.80 7.14 -4.37
CA LEU A 697 -2.21 7.58 -5.62
C LEU A 697 -3.29 8.15 -6.55
N GLY A 698 -4.48 7.55 -6.58
CA GLY A 698 -5.57 7.98 -7.45
C GLY A 698 -6.03 9.43 -7.27
N HIS A 699 -5.99 9.98 -6.05
CA HIS A 699 -6.33 11.40 -5.82
C HIS A 699 -5.14 12.35 -5.97
N THR A 700 -3.92 11.83 -6.11
CA THR A 700 -2.71 12.63 -6.01
C THR A 700 -1.93 12.66 -7.31
N PHE A 701 -1.64 11.50 -7.89
CA PHE A 701 -0.85 11.39 -9.12
C PHE A 701 -1.38 10.29 -10.03
N ASP A 702 -1.48 10.60 -11.31
CA ASP A 702 -1.52 9.63 -12.40
C ASP A 702 -0.32 9.94 -13.32
N TYR A 703 -0.22 9.25 -14.44
CA TYR A 703 1.00 9.28 -15.24
C TYR A 703 1.30 10.64 -15.87
N ALA A 704 0.28 11.45 -16.19
CA ALA A 704 0.55 12.83 -16.61
C ALA A 704 1.13 13.65 -15.46
N GLU A 705 0.57 13.55 -14.25
CA GLU A 705 1.09 14.27 -13.08
C GLU A 705 2.51 13.83 -12.71
N MET A 706 2.83 12.54 -12.83
CA MET A 706 4.20 12.04 -12.67
C MET A 706 5.15 12.59 -13.73
N ALA A 707 4.68 12.73 -14.98
CA ALA A 707 5.46 13.38 -16.04
C ALA A 707 5.63 14.90 -15.81
N TYR A 708 4.64 15.57 -15.22
CA TYR A 708 4.74 16.98 -14.83
C TYR A 708 5.88 17.23 -13.85
N LEU A 709 6.09 16.33 -12.89
CA LEU A 709 7.22 16.40 -11.94
C LEU A 709 8.60 16.35 -12.63
N MET A 710 8.67 15.94 -13.90
CA MET A 710 9.92 15.91 -14.68
C MET A 710 10.22 17.20 -15.44
N ILE A 711 9.24 18.09 -15.64
CA ILE A 711 9.43 19.37 -16.33
C ILE A 711 10.60 20.14 -15.66
N PRO A 712 11.55 20.68 -16.45
CA PRO A 712 11.54 20.88 -17.90
C PRO A 712 12.29 19.80 -18.71
N ARG A 713 12.57 18.64 -18.10
CA ARG A 713 13.34 17.56 -18.73
C ARG A 713 12.58 16.93 -19.89
N PRO A 714 13.27 16.46 -20.94
CA PRO A 714 12.61 15.75 -22.04
C PRO A 714 11.93 14.47 -21.58
N PHE A 715 10.72 14.22 -22.08
CA PHE A 715 9.93 13.03 -21.75
C PHE A 715 9.26 12.43 -22.99
N MET A 716 9.41 11.12 -23.18
CA MET A 716 8.84 10.40 -24.31
C MET A 716 7.99 9.20 -23.89
N VAL A 717 6.92 8.94 -24.64
CA VAL A 717 6.10 7.72 -24.52
C VAL A 717 6.24 6.86 -25.78
N GLU A 718 6.29 5.55 -25.62
CA GLU A 718 6.31 4.59 -26.72
C GLU A 718 5.15 3.59 -26.57
N ARG A 719 4.35 3.42 -27.63
CA ARG A 719 3.09 2.66 -27.59
C ARG A 719 2.91 1.76 -28.81
N GLY A 720 2.87 0.45 -28.57
CA GLY A 720 2.45 -0.54 -29.56
C GLY A 720 0.92 -0.65 -29.62
N HIS A 721 0.32 -0.58 -30.81
CA HIS A 721 -1.14 -0.69 -31.02
C HIS A 721 -1.75 -2.00 -30.48
N LEU A 722 -0.96 -3.08 -30.42
CA LEU A 722 -1.38 -4.41 -29.97
C LEU A 722 -0.89 -4.74 -28.55
N ASP A 723 -0.39 -3.74 -27.81
CA ASP A 723 0.01 -3.92 -26.43
C ASP A 723 -1.22 -3.96 -25.50
N LEU A 724 -1.49 -5.14 -24.94
CA LEU A 724 -2.64 -5.41 -24.08
C LEU A 724 -2.52 -4.80 -22.67
N VAL A 725 -1.38 -4.20 -22.32
CA VAL A 725 -1.18 -3.49 -21.05
C VAL A 725 -2.02 -2.21 -20.95
N GLY A 726 -2.44 -1.65 -22.08
CA GLY A 726 -3.28 -0.45 -22.14
C GLY A 726 -4.04 -0.34 -23.45
N ARG A 727 -4.78 0.76 -23.63
CA ARG A 727 -5.52 1.04 -24.87
C ARG A 727 -5.05 2.36 -25.45
N ASP A 728 -4.93 2.44 -26.78
CA ASP A 728 -4.39 3.63 -27.46
C ASP A 728 -5.08 4.92 -27.06
N HIS A 729 -6.41 4.91 -26.93
CA HIS A 729 -7.17 6.11 -26.55
C HIS A 729 -6.93 6.53 -25.10
N TRP A 730 -6.62 5.61 -24.18
CA TRP A 730 -6.24 6.00 -22.81
C TRP A 730 -4.80 6.50 -22.76
N VAL A 731 -3.87 5.86 -23.48
CA VAL A 731 -2.48 6.33 -23.60
C VAL A 731 -2.45 7.72 -24.23
N ALA A 732 -3.18 7.92 -25.32
CA ALA A 732 -3.30 9.20 -26.01
C ALA A 732 -3.96 10.26 -25.12
N HIS A 733 -5.01 9.90 -24.37
CA HIS A 733 -5.64 10.82 -23.42
C HIS A 733 -4.65 11.31 -22.36
N GLU A 734 -3.94 10.39 -21.71
CA GLU A 734 -3.01 10.76 -20.65
C GLU A 734 -1.80 11.53 -21.21
N TYR A 735 -1.30 11.15 -22.38
CA TYR A 735 -0.20 11.86 -23.04
C TYR A 735 -0.62 13.25 -23.51
N ALA A 736 -1.86 13.45 -23.97
CA ALA A 736 -2.36 14.75 -24.38
C ALA A 736 -2.28 15.78 -23.24
N LYS A 737 -2.53 15.38 -22.00
CA LYS A 737 -2.33 16.21 -20.80
C LYS A 737 -0.87 16.65 -20.63
N VAL A 738 0.09 15.74 -20.85
CA VAL A 738 1.53 16.03 -20.83
C VAL A 738 1.92 17.01 -21.93
N ARG A 739 1.54 16.68 -23.17
CA ARG A 739 1.84 17.51 -24.35
C ARG A 739 1.27 18.92 -24.20
N TRP A 740 0.06 19.03 -23.70
CA TRP A 740 -0.61 20.31 -23.48
C TRP A 740 0.20 21.18 -22.50
N LEU A 741 0.58 20.65 -21.33
CA LEU A 741 1.32 21.45 -20.34
C LEU A 741 2.73 21.82 -20.82
N TYR A 742 3.46 20.90 -21.44
CA TYR A 742 4.75 21.22 -22.07
C TYR A 742 4.60 22.35 -23.10
N THR A 743 3.51 22.35 -23.88
CA THR A 743 3.23 23.42 -24.85
C THR A 743 2.90 24.75 -24.17
N GLN A 744 2.10 24.74 -23.10
CA GLN A 744 1.79 25.95 -22.32
C GLN A 744 3.06 26.60 -21.75
N LEU A 745 4.09 25.81 -21.46
CA LEU A 745 5.36 26.27 -20.91
C LEU A 745 6.45 26.54 -21.98
N GLY A 746 6.10 26.46 -23.27
CA GLY A 746 7.06 26.68 -24.37
C GLY A 746 8.09 25.56 -24.57
N LEU A 747 7.79 24.34 -24.10
CA LEU A 747 8.65 23.15 -24.14
C LEU A 747 8.10 22.09 -25.11
N ALA A 748 7.33 22.48 -26.11
CA ALA A 748 6.70 21.57 -27.06
C ALA A 748 7.69 20.69 -27.84
N ASP A 749 8.96 21.09 -27.97
CA ASP A 749 10.02 20.32 -28.60
C ASP A 749 10.69 19.28 -27.67
N ARG A 750 10.30 19.23 -26.38
CA ARG A 750 10.87 18.33 -25.37
C ARG A 750 9.99 17.14 -25.02
N THR A 751 8.86 16.96 -25.67
CA THR A 751 8.04 15.77 -25.46
C THR A 751 7.47 15.23 -26.76
N GLU A 752 7.48 13.91 -26.91
CA GLU A 752 6.93 13.21 -28.07
C GLU A 752 6.34 11.85 -27.67
N ILE A 753 5.49 11.31 -28.53
CA ILE A 753 4.95 9.95 -28.42
C ILE A 753 5.17 9.21 -29.74
N GLU A 754 5.66 7.97 -29.67
CA GLU A 754 5.78 7.08 -30.82
C GLU A 754 4.70 6.00 -30.75
N PHE A 755 3.77 6.03 -31.70
CA PHE A 755 2.86 4.92 -31.96
C PHE A 755 3.44 4.01 -33.05
N PHE A 756 3.35 2.70 -32.87
CA PHE A 756 3.79 1.76 -33.87
C PHE A 756 2.90 0.52 -33.94
N GLN A 757 2.84 -0.10 -35.12
CA GLN A 757 2.12 -1.35 -35.33
C GLN A 757 2.92 -2.52 -34.74
N GLY A 758 2.74 -2.78 -33.46
CA GLY A 758 3.41 -3.86 -32.72
C GLY A 758 2.78 -4.11 -31.36
N GLY A 759 3.30 -5.12 -30.66
CA GLY A 759 2.86 -5.49 -29.31
C GLY A 759 3.67 -4.82 -28.21
N HIS A 760 3.73 -5.47 -27.06
CA HIS A 760 4.45 -5.04 -25.87
C HIS A 760 5.97 -5.14 -26.07
N SER A 761 6.60 -4.09 -26.61
CA SER A 761 8.02 -4.10 -26.99
C SER A 761 8.61 -2.70 -27.06
N MET A 762 9.92 -2.61 -26.87
CA MET A 762 10.74 -1.46 -27.25
C MET A 762 10.84 -1.38 -28.77
N ARG A 763 10.41 -0.27 -29.38
CA ARG A 763 10.51 -0.06 -30.83
C ARG A 763 11.93 0.28 -31.26
N ALA A 764 12.65 1.06 -30.44
CA ALA A 764 14.06 1.41 -30.64
C ALA A 764 14.33 2.14 -31.97
N GLN A 765 13.40 2.99 -32.42
CA GLN A 765 13.56 3.84 -33.60
C GLN A 765 13.40 5.31 -33.23
N GLY A 766 12.17 5.79 -33.00
CA GLY A 766 11.95 7.15 -32.50
C GLY A 766 12.65 7.38 -31.17
N THR A 767 12.62 6.38 -30.28
CA THR A 767 13.34 6.43 -28.99
C THR A 767 14.86 6.62 -29.12
N PHE A 768 15.50 6.03 -30.14
CA PHE A 768 16.94 6.27 -30.39
C PHE A 768 17.21 7.66 -30.93
N ASP A 769 16.35 8.15 -31.82
CA ASP A 769 16.43 9.52 -32.34
C ASP A 769 16.26 10.56 -31.22
N PHE A 770 15.33 10.31 -30.30
CA PHE A 770 15.13 11.11 -29.10
C PHE A 770 16.38 11.14 -28.20
N LEU A 771 16.99 9.98 -27.95
CA LEU A 771 18.22 9.86 -27.16
C LEU A 771 19.39 10.63 -27.80
N HIS A 772 19.66 10.42 -29.09
CA HIS A 772 20.72 11.14 -29.80
C HIS A 772 20.51 12.66 -29.75
N ARG A 773 19.27 13.13 -29.94
CA ARG A 773 18.90 14.55 -29.88
C ARG A 773 19.13 15.15 -28.50
N HIS A 774 18.55 14.55 -27.46
CA HIS A 774 18.50 15.15 -26.13
C HIS A 774 19.74 14.86 -25.27
N LEU A 775 20.46 13.76 -25.53
CA LEU A 775 21.79 13.50 -24.94
C LEU A 775 22.94 14.12 -25.76
N ARG A 776 22.63 14.80 -26.87
CA ARG A 776 23.60 15.48 -27.73
C ARG A 776 24.74 14.54 -28.12
N TRP A 777 24.38 13.39 -28.68
CA TRP A 777 25.32 12.37 -29.15
C TRP A 777 25.10 12.12 -30.64
N PRO A 778 26.16 12.14 -31.47
CA PRO A 778 26.01 11.96 -32.92
C PRO A 778 25.33 10.64 -33.25
N LYS A 779 24.46 10.63 -34.26
CA LYS A 779 23.93 9.39 -34.82
C LYS A 779 25.09 8.61 -35.47
N PRO A 780 25.04 7.26 -35.50
CA PRO A 780 25.91 6.50 -36.37
C PRO A 780 25.80 7.06 -37.79
N ALA A 781 26.91 7.14 -38.52
CA ALA A 781 26.84 7.42 -39.95
C ALA A 781 25.88 6.42 -40.58
N ASP A 782 24.92 6.89 -41.37
CA ASP A 782 24.05 6.00 -42.14
C ASP A 782 24.97 5.05 -42.88
N ALA A 783 24.88 3.75 -42.56
CA ALA A 783 25.46 2.75 -43.43
C ALA A 783 24.78 2.98 -44.77
N GLU A 784 25.53 3.55 -45.72
CA GLU A 784 25.05 3.81 -47.07
C GLU A 784 24.22 2.61 -47.51
N GLN A 785 23.01 2.89 -48.00
CA GLN A 785 22.26 1.94 -48.78
C GLN A 785 23.17 1.44 -49.92
N ASN A 786 23.83 0.32 -49.69
CA ASN A 786 24.58 -0.46 -50.69
C ASN A 786 24.10 -1.89 -50.62
#